data_AF-A0A933YIY2-F1
#
_entry.id   AF-A0A933YIY2-F1
#
_cell.length_a   1.000
_cell.length_b   1.000
_cell.length_c   1.000
_cell.angle_alpha   90.00
_cell.angle_beta   90.00
_cell.angle_gamma   90.00
#
_symmetry.space_group_name_H-M   'P 1'
#
loop_
_entity.id
_entity.type
_entity.pdbx_description
1 polymer ?
#
loop_
_entity_poly.entity_id
_entity_poly.type
_entity_poly.pdbx_seq_one_letter_code
_entity_poly.pdbx_strand_id
1 'polypeptide(L)'
;MAEDTPDFKKVAQRRAALRKALTAAGIDSTNALKDIRTGKSPSGLDSLKGPRKRLADLAAQGLVAQENVAKSFSIKRLGGRTKAKELLKSGRSAEFYGGLDDAILRTEIGPVFDDIMQNERESIGLRDINHALLRDMGTSGGAQEVGEQLIGAARQEREGIYKRYRELEKKHPREYQAFLLTTFVRELHDEGHIAQTQSTIGYLGNIERRMLTGKPIFLHGSTGTGKTSLARRAAESMSGKSPEMIYCNPQTRESNIWGKTGIRPAGGGAIETVDIFGPLARAMQEGKPVIFDEFTALPREQMVAIKGIFNAKPGDSVNIVGNGRVTIAHGFQMIFTANLKSEKNPERQELPPEIAREFEQNNLEIFYTPKHEAYDIMLARLMRFDGSVQMSWHDLNVTLPKFCEALEEIQIAYYDHLRPETARLTQTQISGRAQGLKKFVMTQGTVEAILEAWTVEKRLGATTSFARFLDLRLSIGLTFKEYSEADRILAAKILASKGLLRTISPRRLGLPDDVFNFDAATQQRGNDEAIKKLVEYSGKEVRVPIMELADLDPWDIRKKNPAQVIAQEFLPSESPAATAPAAPPQSINPIPVPWPDATEMQFSTAINAANSLHDLERVHNAILASALPTRRQAPLYEAVHNQYDRIFKAHIKNASSAAGLTRVYNAILAGVLPTRKQALLYEVVYDRFVDIFGDEIKNARTPNDLGLIYNAILASVLPTRRQATLYAVVYDRYTILFSDLINNAKNPAELQQVDIAIRNSPLPTRQQAVLGGAITRRSRSF
;
A
#
# COMPACT_ATOMS: atom_id res chain seq x y z
N MET A 1 38.80 -23.51 10.31
CA MET A 1 38.48 -23.48 11.75
C MET A 1 38.55 -22.04 12.21
N ALA A 2 37.42 -21.48 12.66
CA ALA A 2 37.38 -20.26 13.46
C ALA A 2 36.30 -20.54 14.52
N GLU A 3 36.73 -20.84 15.73
CA GLU A 3 35.83 -21.24 16.82
C GLU A 3 34.94 -20.09 17.26
N ASP A 4 33.77 -20.44 17.81
CA ASP A 4 32.82 -19.53 18.45
C ASP A 4 33.53 -18.49 19.32
N THR A 5 33.68 -17.27 18.80
CA THR A 5 34.11 -16.12 19.60
C THR A 5 32.84 -15.53 20.20
N PRO A 6 32.58 -15.67 21.52
CA PRO A 6 31.25 -15.38 22.04
C PRO A 6 30.94 -13.87 21.96
N ASP A 7 29.68 -13.51 21.75
CA ASP A 7 29.27 -12.11 21.68
C ASP A 7 29.17 -11.50 23.09
N PHE A 8 30.11 -10.61 23.43
CA PHE A 8 30.16 -9.93 24.72
C PHE A 8 28.90 -9.10 25.02
N LYS A 9 28.25 -8.53 24.00
CA LYS A 9 27.06 -7.69 24.11
C LYS A 9 25.81 -8.55 24.38
N LYS A 10 25.67 -9.70 23.70
CA LYS A 10 24.61 -10.70 24.00
C LYS A 10 24.76 -11.24 25.43
N VAL A 11 25.98 -11.54 25.86
CA VAL A 11 26.27 -11.96 27.25
C VAL A 11 25.86 -10.86 28.24
N ALA A 12 26.17 -9.59 27.96
CA ALA A 12 25.75 -8.45 28.81
C ALA A 12 24.23 -8.26 28.88
N GLN A 13 23.51 -8.39 27.76
CA GLN A 13 22.04 -8.30 27.71
C GLN A 13 21.38 -9.46 28.48
N ARG A 14 21.82 -10.70 28.26
CA ARG A 14 21.32 -11.88 28.99
C ARG A 14 21.53 -11.73 30.50
N ARG A 15 22.71 -11.25 30.93
CA ARG A 15 22.96 -10.90 32.35
C ARG A 15 21.99 -9.86 32.89
N ALA A 16 21.70 -8.80 32.13
CA ALA A 16 20.77 -7.76 32.57
C ALA A 16 19.35 -8.32 32.76
N ALA A 17 18.87 -9.16 31.84
CA ALA A 17 17.58 -9.83 31.96
C ALA A 17 17.52 -10.78 33.17
N LEU A 18 18.54 -11.63 33.36
CA LEU A 18 18.64 -12.56 34.49
C LEU A 18 18.73 -11.83 35.84
N ARG A 19 19.45 -10.70 35.90
CA ARG A 19 19.48 -9.82 37.08
C ARG A 19 18.12 -9.16 37.36
N LYS A 20 17.38 -8.74 36.33
CA LYS A 20 16.01 -8.24 36.48
C LYS A 20 15.07 -9.33 37.01
N ALA A 21 15.22 -10.58 36.55
CA ALA A 21 14.46 -11.73 37.06
C ALA A 21 14.77 -12.06 38.53
N LEU A 22 16.06 -12.05 38.94
CA LEU A 22 16.46 -12.18 40.35
C LEU A 22 15.83 -11.08 41.22
N THR A 23 15.90 -9.82 40.75
CA THR A 23 15.30 -8.67 41.44
C THR A 23 13.78 -8.84 41.60
N ALA A 24 13.09 -9.29 40.56
CA ALA A 24 11.65 -9.58 40.59
C ALA A 24 11.28 -10.76 41.50
N ALA A 25 12.20 -11.72 41.72
CA ALA A 25 12.04 -12.79 42.70
C ALA A 25 12.32 -12.37 44.15
N GLY A 26 12.80 -11.14 44.37
CA GLY A 26 13.15 -10.58 45.69
C GLY A 26 14.62 -10.74 46.10
N ILE A 27 15.50 -11.11 45.18
CA ILE A 27 16.96 -11.25 45.42
C ILE A 27 17.68 -10.01 44.89
N ASP A 28 18.52 -9.37 45.71
CA ASP A 28 19.37 -8.28 45.22
C ASP A 28 20.34 -8.77 44.15
N SER A 29 20.14 -8.29 42.92
CA SER A 29 20.88 -8.75 41.76
C SER A 29 22.31 -8.22 41.68
N THR A 30 22.74 -7.36 42.61
CA THR A 30 24.12 -6.87 42.70
C THR A 30 24.95 -7.78 43.60
N ASN A 31 24.40 -8.18 44.74
CA ASN A 31 25.02 -9.14 45.65
C ASN A 31 25.00 -10.56 45.06
N ALA A 32 23.89 -11.00 44.47
CA ALA A 32 23.84 -12.27 43.74
C ALA A 32 24.93 -12.40 42.66
N LEU A 33 25.25 -11.30 41.96
CA LEU A 33 26.32 -11.27 40.96
C LEU A 33 27.72 -11.35 41.57
N LYS A 34 27.94 -10.75 42.76
CA LYS A 34 29.19 -10.90 43.51
C LYS A 34 29.37 -12.34 43.97
N ASP A 35 28.33 -12.92 44.57
CA ASP A 35 28.33 -14.29 45.10
C ASP A 35 28.69 -15.29 44.00
N ILE A 36 27.96 -15.25 42.87
CA ILE A 36 28.22 -16.09 41.68
C ILE A 36 29.65 -15.94 41.15
N ARG A 37 30.19 -14.72 41.11
CA ARG A 37 31.59 -14.48 40.68
C ARG A 37 32.61 -15.08 41.63
N THR A 38 32.31 -15.12 42.92
CA THR A 38 33.11 -15.82 43.96
C THR A 38 32.82 -17.31 44.07
N GLY A 39 31.98 -17.88 43.21
CA GLY A 39 31.62 -19.31 43.22
C GLY A 39 30.59 -19.70 44.30
N LYS A 40 29.91 -18.72 44.90
CA LYS A 40 28.87 -18.93 45.93
C LYS A 40 27.46 -18.88 45.33
N SER A 41 26.53 -19.55 45.99
CA SER A 41 25.09 -19.38 45.73
C SER A 41 24.66 -17.95 46.11
N PRO A 42 23.73 -17.31 45.38
CA PRO A 42 23.20 -15.99 45.73
C PRO A 42 22.64 -15.89 47.15
N SER A 43 23.10 -14.86 47.87
CA SER A 43 22.60 -14.52 49.21
C SER A 43 21.08 -14.33 49.21
N GLY A 44 20.39 -15.04 50.11
CA GLY A 44 18.92 -15.00 50.25
C GLY A 44 18.16 -16.03 49.43
N LEU A 45 18.80 -16.75 48.49
CA LEU A 45 18.14 -17.76 47.64
C LEU A 45 17.41 -18.84 48.45
N ASP A 46 18.04 -19.34 49.52
CA ASP A 46 17.48 -20.39 50.38
C ASP A 46 16.34 -19.93 51.28
N SER A 47 16.17 -18.62 51.48
CA SER A 47 15.04 -18.05 52.23
C SER A 47 13.74 -18.03 51.40
N LEU A 48 13.84 -18.09 50.07
CA LEU A 48 12.68 -18.14 49.19
C LEU A 48 12.00 -19.51 49.24
N LYS A 49 10.69 -19.52 49.01
CA LYS A 49 9.88 -20.74 48.94
C LYS A 49 9.00 -20.75 47.68
N GLY A 50 8.57 -21.95 47.27
CA GLY A 50 7.60 -22.13 46.19
C GLY A 50 8.07 -21.59 44.83
N PRO A 51 7.16 -21.03 44.00
CA PRO A 51 7.48 -20.56 42.65
C PRO A 51 8.58 -19.49 42.59
N ARG A 52 8.68 -18.61 43.61
CA ARG A 52 9.73 -17.57 43.68
C ARG A 52 11.12 -18.18 43.81
N LYS A 53 11.28 -19.26 44.60
CA LYS A 53 12.57 -19.97 44.70
C LYS A 53 12.97 -20.53 43.34
N ARG A 54 12.08 -21.28 42.68
CA ARG A 54 12.36 -21.89 41.36
C ARG A 54 12.76 -20.85 40.30
N LEU A 55 12.08 -19.69 40.27
CA LEU A 55 12.43 -18.59 39.37
C LEU A 55 13.82 -18.01 39.67
N ALA A 56 14.14 -17.82 40.96
CA ALA A 56 15.45 -17.34 41.38
C ALA A 56 16.56 -18.36 41.10
N ASP A 57 16.31 -19.66 41.33
CA ASP A 57 17.23 -20.75 41.04
C ASP A 57 17.57 -20.79 39.54
N LEU A 58 16.55 -20.77 38.67
CA LEU A 58 16.74 -20.72 37.20
C LEU A 58 17.49 -19.47 36.74
N ALA A 59 17.15 -18.30 37.30
CA ALA A 59 17.84 -17.05 36.98
C ALA A 59 19.30 -17.06 37.46
N ALA A 60 19.59 -17.65 38.63
CA ALA A 60 20.93 -17.83 39.15
C ALA A 60 21.75 -18.81 38.29
N GLN A 61 21.20 -19.96 37.93
CA GLN A 61 21.84 -20.95 37.05
C GLN A 61 22.16 -20.35 35.67
N GLY A 62 21.20 -19.64 35.06
CA GLY A 62 21.43 -18.91 33.82
C GLY A 62 22.53 -17.85 33.96
N LEU A 63 22.59 -17.15 35.09
CA LEU A 63 23.59 -16.11 35.35
C LEU A 63 25.00 -16.70 35.58
N VAL A 64 25.10 -17.87 36.23
CA VAL A 64 26.34 -18.67 36.31
C VAL A 64 26.82 -19.04 34.92
N ALA A 65 25.94 -19.55 34.05
CA ALA A 65 26.30 -19.89 32.68
C ALA A 65 26.83 -18.67 31.89
N GLN A 66 26.17 -17.50 32.01
CA GLN A 66 26.66 -16.26 31.38
C GLN A 66 27.91 -15.65 32.07
N GLU A 67 28.25 -16.05 33.30
CA GLU A 67 29.54 -15.73 33.94
C GLU A 67 30.65 -16.66 33.45
N ASN A 68 30.38 -17.95 33.23
CA ASN A 68 31.35 -18.86 32.64
C ASN A 68 31.67 -18.49 31.17
N VAL A 69 30.67 -18.17 30.36
CA VAL A 69 30.88 -17.68 28.99
C VAL A 69 31.67 -16.36 28.97
N ALA A 70 31.53 -15.47 29.97
CA ALA A 70 32.34 -14.25 30.01
C ALA A 70 33.78 -14.47 30.50
N LYS A 71 34.04 -15.52 31.28
CA LYS A 71 35.39 -15.83 31.78
C LYS A 71 36.33 -16.31 30.67
N SER A 72 35.81 -16.83 29.54
CA SER A 72 36.64 -17.18 28.38
C SER A 72 37.14 -15.96 27.59
N PHE A 73 36.63 -14.75 27.83
CA PHE A 73 37.09 -13.52 27.17
C PHE A 73 38.40 -13.01 27.78
N SER A 74 39.50 -13.11 27.04
CA SER A 74 40.76 -12.47 27.42
C SER A 74 40.81 -11.01 26.98
N ILE A 75 40.65 -10.08 27.93
CA ILE A 75 40.81 -8.63 27.70
C ILE A 75 42.21 -8.29 27.14
N LYS A 76 43.24 -9.11 27.43
CA LYS A 76 44.58 -8.96 26.82
C LYS A 76 44.56 -9.28 25.32
N ARG A 77 43.84 -10.32 24.87
CA ARG A 77 43.70 -10.64 23.43
C ARG A 77 42.91 -9.56 22.65
N LEU A 78 42.03 -8.82 23.32
CA LEU A 78 41.24 -7.73 22.73
C LEU A 78 41.97 -6.36 22.70
N GLY A 79 43.26 -6.30 23.03
CA GLY A 79 44.02 -5.05 23.04
C GLY A 79 43.79 -4.14 24.25
N GLY A 80 43.32 -4.71 25.38
CA GLY A 80 43.19 -4.00 26.65
C GLY A 80 41.83 -3.33 26.89
N ARG A 81 41.66 -2.73 28.08
CA ARG A 81 40.38 -2.15 28.52
C ARG A 81 39.88 -1.00 27.63
N THR A 82 40.77 -0.19 27.08
CA THR A 82 40.42 0.93 26.21
C THR A 82 39.87 0.42 24.88
N LYS A 83 40.60 -0.48 24.22
CA LYS A 83 40.19 -1.07 22.94
C LYS A 83 38.95 -1.97 23.07
N ALA A 84 38.76 -2.63 24.22
CA ALA A 84 37.51 -3.33 24.54
C ALA A 84 36.33 -2.37 24.80
N LYS A 85 36.56 -1.20 25.44
CA LYS A 85 35.54 -0.13 25.55
C LYS A 85 35.22 0.50 24.20
N GLU A 86 36.21 0.65 23.33
CA GLU A 86 36.03 1.10 21.96
C GLU A 86 35.25 0.05 21.16
N LEU A 87 35.60 -1.23 21.18
CA LEU A 87 34.81 -2.31 20.57
C LEU A 87 33.37 -2.38 21.11
N LEU A 88 33.12 -1.97 22.36
CA LEU A 88 31.77 -1.83 22.92
C LEU A 88 31.00 -0.59 22.44
N LYS A 89 31.70 0.42 21.89
CA LYS A 89 31.14 1.65 21.29
C LYS A 89 31.10 1.60 19.75
N SER A 90 32.10 1.00 19.11
CA SER A 90 32.33 0.90 17.66
C SER A 90 31.81 -0.42 17.08
N GLY A 91 31.67 -1.44 17.93
CA GLY A 91 30.58 -2.40 17.85
C GLY A 91 29.25 -1.67 18.00
N ARG A 92 28.89 -0.92 16.94
CA ARG A 92 27.50 -0.79 16.50
C ARG A 92 26.90 -2.16 16.70
N SER A 93 25.80 -2.17 17.43
CA SER A 93 25.19 -3.42 17.87
C SER A 93 24.98 -4.34 16.66
N ALA A 94 24.87 -5.66 16.89
CA ALA A 94 23.72 -6.31 16.25
C ALA A 94 22.52 -5.54 16.81
N GLU A 95 22.05 -4.55 16.05
CA GLU A 95 21.03 -3.63 16.52
C GLU A 95 19.78 -4.48 16.68
N PHE A 96 19.29 -4.55 17.91
CA PHE A 96 17.99 -5.15 18.24
C PHE A 96 16.87 -4.21 17.74
N TYR A 97 17.05 -3.72 16.51
CA TYR A 97 16.19 -2.85 15.74
C TYR A 97 15.09 -3.74 15.19
N GLY A 98 13.85 -3.43 15.51
CA GLY A 98 12.75 -4.38 15.31
C GLY A 98 12.86 -5.67 16.12
N GLY A 99 13.76 -5.78 17.10
CA GLY A 99 13.90 -6.99 17.91
C GLY A 99 14.59 -8.19 17.25
N LEU A 100 15.24 -8.02 16.09
CA LEU A 100 15.94 -9.08 15.35
C LEU A 100 17.45 -9.17 15.69
N ASP A 101 18.05 -10.32 15.40
CA ASP A 101 19.48 -10.63 15.61
C ASP A 101 20.22 -10.75 14.28
N ASP A 102 20.72 -9.61 13.78
CA ASP A 102 21.45 -9.50 12.51
C ASP A 102 22.60 -10.53 12.32
N ALA A 103 23.22 -11.01 13.40
CA ALA A 103 24.28 -12.02 13.30
C ALA A 103 23.73 -13.41 12.93
N ILE A 104 22.53 -13.73 13.40
CA ILE A 104 21.82 -14.96 12.99
C ILE A 104 21.32 -14.78 11.55
N LEU A 105 20.73 -13.64 11.21
CA LEU A 105 20.21 -13.36 9.86
C LEU A 105 21.32 -13.41 8.78
N ARG A 106 22.50 -12.85 9.04
CA ARG A 106 23.70 -13.01 8.18
C ARG A 106 24.07 -14.47 7.94
N THR A 107 23.88 -15.32 8.95
CA THR A 107 24.22 -16.75 8.88
C THR A 107 23.18 -17.53 8.07
N GLU A 108 21.89 -17.21 8.25
CA GLU A 108 20.76 -17.89 7.61
C GLU A 108 20.54 -17.44 6.15
N ILE A 109 20.63 -16.12 5.88
CA ILE A 109 20.43 -15.52 4.54
C ILE A 109 21.72 -15.56 3.71
N GLY A 110 22.89 -15.63 4.36
CA GLY A 110 24.18 -15.75 3.70
C GLY A 110 24.75 -14.42 3.20
N PRO A 111 25.78 -14.46 2.32
CA PRO A 111 26.64 -13.30 2.04
C PRO A 111 25.92 -12.11 1.38
N VAL A 112 24.84 -12.38 0.63
CA VAL A 112 24.03 -11.35 -0.06
C VAL A 112 23.32 -10.41 0.93
N PHE A 113 23.14 -10.83 2.19
CA PHE A 113 22.52 -10.00 3.22
C PHE A 113 23.25 -8.67 3.46
N ASP A 114 24.59 -8.67 3.47
CA ASP A 114 25.37 -7.45 3.66
C ASP A 114 25.25 -6.50 2.46
N ASP A 115 25.22 -7.04 1.24
CA ASP A 115 25.00 -6.24 0.03
C ASP A 115 23.61 -5.58 0.06
N ILE A 116 22.54 -6.32 0.37
CA ILE A 116 21.18 -5.76 0.43
C ILE A 116 21.09 -4.73 1.58
N MET A 117 21.60 -5.03 2.78
CA MET A 117 21.66 -4.09 3.91
C MET A 117 22.40 -2.79 3.57
N GLN A 118 23.46 -2.87 2.77
CA GLN A 118 24.24 -1.70 2.36
C GLN A 118 23.47 -0.85 1.33
N ASN A 119 22.82 -1.47 0.35
CA ASN A 119 21.93 -0.78 -0.60
C ASN A 119 20.75 -0.09 0.11
N GLU A 120 20.20 -0.69 1.17
CA GLU A 120 19.13 -0.12 2.00
C GLU A 120 19.59 1.15 2.73
N ARG A 121 20.76 1.08 3.37
CA ARG A 121 21.35 2.24 4.06
C ARG A 121 21.69 3.37 3.09
N GLU A 122 22.19 3.06 1.90
CA GLU A 122 22.42 4.05 0.84
C GLU A 122 21.11 4.66 0.34
N SER A 123 20.05 3.85 0.16
CA SER A 123 18.71 4.30 -0.26
C SER A 123 18.10 5.28 0.73
N ILE A 124 18.12 4.94 2.02
CA ILE A 124 17.63 5.79 3.12
C ILE A 124 18.47 7.07 3.20
N GLY A 125 19.80 6.98 3.21
CA GLY A 125 20.67 8.15 3.27
C GLY A 125 20.47 9.13 2.10
N LEU A 126 20.30 8.62 0.87
CA LEU A 126 19.98 9.47 -0.29
C LEU A 126 18.57 10.05 -0.21
N ARG A 127 17.59 9.32 0.35
CA ARG A 127 16.24 9.85 0.59
C ARG A 127 16.28 11.02 1.57
N ASP A 128 16.99 10.89 2.67
CA ASP A 128 17.17 11.94 3.68
C ASP A 128 17.88 13.18 3.09
N ILE A 129 18.97 12.98 2.35
CA ILE A 129 19.69 14.07 1.65
C ILE A 129 18.77 14.76 0.64
N ASN A 130 18.06 14.01 -0.19
CA ASN A 130 17.14 14.56 -1.18
C ASN A 130 15.98 15.33 -0.51
N HIS A 131 15.47 14.85 0.63
CA HIS A 131 14.45 15.54 1.42
C HIS A 131 14.98 16.81 2.12
N ALA A 132 16.26 16.86 2.49
CA ALA A 132 16.91 18.07 2.99
C ALA A 132 17.09 19.11 1.86
N LEU A 133 17.65 18.70 0.71
CA LEU A 133 17.85 19.58 -0.45
C LEU A 133 16.52 20.17 -0.96
N LEU A 134 15.46 19.37 -1.03
CA LEU A 134 14.12 19.82 -1.42
C LEU A 134 13.51 20.83 -0.42
N ARG A 135 13.92 20.81 0.85
CA ARG A 135 13.53 21.84 1.84
C ARG A 135 14.32 23.13 1.64
N ASP A 136 15.62 23.03 1.41
CA ASP A 136 16.53 24.18 1.38
C ASP A 136 16.42 25.02 0.09
N MET A 137 16.13 24.41 -1.06
CA MET A 137 15.92 25.14 -2.33
C MET A 137 14.82 26.21 -2.27
N GLY A 138 13.88 26.12 -1.33
CA GLY A 138 12.83 27.12 -1.14
C GLY A 138 13.30 28.46 -0.54
N THR A 139 14.59 28.62 -0.23
CA THR A 139 15.11 29.76 0.56
C THR A 139 15.92 30.80 -0.20
N SER A 140 16.63 30.44 -1.29
CA SER A 140 17.60 31.35 -1.92
C SER A 140 17.82 31.09 -3.41
N GLY A 141 17.62 32.13 -4.24
CA GLY A 141 17.68 32.03 -5.70
C GLY A 141 19.06 31.68 -6.29
N GLY A 142 20.15 31.82 -5.53
CA GLY A 142 21.49 31.37 -5.93
C GLY A 142 21.74 29.88 -5.70
N ALA A 143 20.95 29.21 -4.86
CA ALA A 143 21.08 27.79 -4.55
C ALA A 143 20.27 26.90 -5.51
N GLN A 144 19.47 27.48 -6.40
CA GLN A 144 18.50 26.75 -7.20
C GLN A 144 19.16 25.89 -8.29
N GLU A 145 20.12 26.42 -9.03
CA GLU A 145 20.83 25.66 -10.09
C GLU A 145 21.69 24.52 -9.50
N VAL A 146 22.41 24.79 -8.40
CA VAL A 146 23.19 23.77 -7.69
C VAL A 146 22.29 22.74 -7.01
N GLY A 147 21.15 23.16 -6.44
CA GLY A 147 20.16 22.28 -5.84
C GLY A 147 19.49 21.36 -6.87
N GLU A 148 19.12 21.89 -8.04
CA GLU A 148 18.58 21.11 -9.16
C GLU A 148 19.59 20.08 -9.68
N GLN A 149 20.89 20.46 -9.77
CA GLN A 149 21.97 19.52 -10.11
C GLN A 149 22.15 18.43 -9.04
N LEU A 150 22.16 18.78 -7.75
CA LEU A 150 22.30 17.83 -6.64
C LEU A 150 21.10 16.88 -6.51
N ILE A 151 19.88 17.35 -6.75
CA ILE A 151 18.67 16.51 -6.80
C ILE A 151 18.69 15.63 -8.06
N GLY A 152 19.17 16.14 -9.19
CA GLY A 152 19.43 15.36 -10.39
C GLY A 152 20.39 14.19 -10.11
N ALA A 153 21.51 14.47 -9.44
CA ALA A 153 22.50 13.47 -9.02
C ALA A 153 21.91 12.48 -8.01
N ALA A 154 21.28 12.94 -6.92
CA ALA A 154 20.65 12.08 -5.92
C ALA A 154 19.56 11.18 -6.53
N ARG A 155 18.82 11.68 -7.52
CA ARG A 155 17.84 10.89 -8.28
C ARG A 155 18.51 9.83 -9.16
N GLN A 156 19.60 10.16 -9.85
CA GLN A 156 20.37 9.21 -10.66
C GLN A 156 20.97 8.10 -9.79
N GLU A 157 21.60 8.45 -8.67
CA GLU A 157 22.14 7.51 -7.69
C GLU A 157 21.05 6.59 -7.12
N ARG A 158 19.90 7.17 -6.72
CA ARG A 158 18.75 6.37 -6.23
C ARG A 158 18.18 5.47 -7.32
N GLU A 159 18.17 5.89 -8.59
CA GLU A 159 17.80 5.01 -9.71
C GLU A 159 18.83 3.89 -9.92
N GLY A 160 20.12 4.16 -9.69
CA GLY A 160 21.19 3.17 -9.64
C GLY A 160 20.97 2.14 -8.52
N ILE A 161 20.61 2.59 -7.31
CA ILE A 161 20.22 1.72 -6.20
C ILE A 161 19.00 0.86 -6.56
N TYR A 162 17.92 1.46 -7.12
CA TYR A 162 16.76 0.68 -7.56
C TYR A 162 17.09 -0.35 -8.64
N LYS A 163 18.07 -0.09 -9.52
CA LYS A 163 18.59 -1.08 -10.47
C LYS A 163 19.33 -2.21 -9.75
N ARG A 164 20.23 -1.87 -8.81
CA ARG A 164 20.92 -2.85 -7.94
C ARG A 164 19.91 -3.74 -7.19
N TYR A 165 18.86 -3.17 -6.61
CA TYR A 165 17.77 -3.92 -5.98
C TYR A 165 17.08 -4.91 -6.92
N ARG A 166 16.64 -4.46 -8.10
CA ARG A 166 16.01 -5.37 -9.08
C ARG A 166 16.96 -6.43 -9.62
N GLU A 167 18.26 -6.18 -9.62
CA GLU A 167 19.25 -7.20 -9.96
C GLU A 167 19.43 -8.22 -8.84
N LEU A 168 19.48 -7.78 -7.58
CA LEU A 168 19.54 -8.65 -6.40
C LEU A 168 18.26 -9.50 -6.29
N GLU A 169 17.09 -8.91 -6.44
CA GLU A 169 15.78 -9.60 -6.53
C GLU A 169 15.78 -10.69 -7.62
N LYS A 170 16.37 -10.43 -8.79
CA LYS A 170 16.43 -11.42 -9.89
C LYS A 170 17.49 -12.50 -9.69
N LYS A 171 18.64 -12.17 -9.11
CA LYS A 171 19.77 -13.09 -8.90
C LYS A 171 19.56 -13.97 -7.66
N HIS A 172 18.93 -13.41 -6.63
CA HIS A 172 18.77 -13.96 -5.28
C HIS A 172 17.34 -13.71 -4.75
N PRO A 173 16.29 -14.20 -5.45
CA PRO A 173 14.89 -13.89 -5.11
C PRO A 173 14.49 -14.37 -3.72
N ARG A 174 15.07 -15.49 -3.26
CA ARG A 174 14.77 -16.12 -1.98
C ARG A 174 15.41 -15.33 -0.82
N GLU A 175 16.68 -14.99 -0.96
CA GLU A 175 17.44 -14.17 -0.02
C GLU A 175 16.85 -12.75 0.06
N TYR A 176 16.39 -12.21 -1.07
CA TYR A 176 15.72 -10.91 -1.14
C TYR A 176 14.35 -10.92 -0.43
N GLN A 177 13.52 -11.95 -0.62
CA GLN A 177 12.26 -12.09 0.11
C GLN A 177 12.50 -12.32 1.61
N ALA A 178 13.52 -13.11 1.99
CA ALA A 178 13.93 -13.28 3.38
C ALA A 178 14.32 -11.94 4.01
N PHE A 179 15.14 -11.15 3.32
CA PHE A 179 15.49 -9.79 3.73
C PHE A 179 14.25 -8.90 3.89
N LEU A 180 13.35 -8.88 2.89
CA LEU A 180 12.14 -8.05 2.89
C LEU A 180 11.25 -8.34 4.10
N LEU A 181 11.03 -9.61 4.44
CA LEU A 181 10.29 -10.00 5.65
C LEU A 181 10.97 -9.48 6.93
N THR A 182 12.31 -9.50 7.03
CA THR A 182 13.02 -8.93 8.18
C THR A 182 12.93 -7.41 8.25
N THR A 183 12.85 -6.73 7.10
CA THR A 183 12.62 -5.28 7.02
C THR A 183 11.20 -4.92 7.49
N PHE A 184 10.17 -5.68 7.12
CA PHE A 184 8.81 -5.47 7.62
C PHE A 184 8.72 -5.56 9.16
N VAL A 185 9.47 -6.46 9.80
CA VAL A 185 9.54 -6.51 11.28
C VAL A 185 10.10 -5.21 11.86
N ARG A 186 11.16 -4.66 11.25
CA ARG A 186 11.78 -3.39 11.68
C ARG A 186 10.83 -2.21 11.51
N GLU A 187 10.14 -2.13 10.39
CA GLU A 187 9.21 -1.04 10.06
C GLU A 187 7.92 -1.04 10.89
N LEU A 188 7.46 -2.21 11.34
CA LEU A 188 6.38 -2.31 12.33
C LEU A 188 6.80 -1.74 13.70
N HIS A 189 8.10 -1.67 13.98
CA HIS A 189 8.66 -1.05 15.19
C HIS A 189 9.05 0.44 15.01
N ASP A 190 9.13 0.94 13.78
CA ASP A 190 9.35 2.36 13.46
C ASP A 190 8.08 3.23 13.68
N GLU A 191 8.23 4.55 13.63
CA GLU A 191 7.09 5.49 13.74
C GLU A 191 6.05 5.24 12.63
N GLY A 192 4.78 5.30 13.02
CA GLY A 192 3.65 4.87 12.19
C GLY A 192 3.32 3.38 12.26
N HIS A 193 4.24 2.51 12.71
CA HIS A 193 4.01 1.07 12.90
C HIS A 193 3.44 0.36 11.65
N ILE A 194 4.07 0.58 10.50
CA ILE A 194 3.57 0.11 9.19
C ILE A 194 4.69 -0.46 8.33
N ALA A 195 4.53 -1.71 7.92
CA ALA A 195 5.42 -2.36 6.96
C ALA A 195 5.28 -1.72 5.57
N GLN A 196 6.39 -1.36 4.93
CA GLN A 196 6.45 -0.75 3.60
C GLN A 196 6.32 -1.84 2.52
N THR A 197 5.15 -2.49 2.48
CA THR A 197 4.74 -3.40 1.41
C THR A 197 4.60 -2.67 0.06
N GLN A 198 4.43 -3.38 -1.04
CA GLN A 198 4.40 -2.80 -2.39
C GLN A 198 3.32 -1.70 -2.53
N SER A 199 2.10 -1.93 -2.03
CA SER A 199 1.04 -0.91 -1.97
C SER A 199 1.41 0.26 -1.06
N THR A 200 1.97 -0.01 0.13
CA THR A 200 2.39 0.98 1.12
C THR A 200 3.50 1.90 0.60
N ILE A 201 4.51 1.37 -0.10
CA ILE A 201 5.54 2.16 -0.80
C ILE A 201 4.88 3.07 -1.85
N GLY A 202 3.92 2.54 -2.60
CA GLY A 202 3.12 3.30 -3.56
C GLY A 202 2.38 4.47 -2.90
N TYR A 203 1.79 4.27 -1.72
CA TYR A 203 1.14 5.32 -0.95
C TYR A 203 2.12 6.33 -0.37
N LEU A 204 3.18 5.90 0.31
CA LEU A 204 4.20 6.79 0.90
C LEU A 204 4.83 7.68 -0.18
N GLY A 205 5.31 7.11 -1.28
CA GLY A 205 5.87 7.88 -2.39
C GLY A 205 4.84 8.78 -3.09
N ASN A 206 3.54 8.56 -2.91
CA ASN A 206 2.48 9.48 -3.34
C ASN A 206 2.24 10.64 -2.34
N ILE A 207 2.35 10.38 -1.04
CA ILE A 207 2.23 11.39 0.03
C ILE A 207 3.47 12.29 0.02
N GLU A 208 4.67 11.72 -0.01
CA GLU A 208 5.95 12.46 -0.04
C GLU A 208 6.00 13.45 -1.21
N ARG A 209 5.64 13.03 -2.42
CA ARG A 209 5.55 13.92 -3.60
C ARG A 209 4.51 15.03 -3.43
N ARG A 210 3.40 14.78 -2.75
CA ARG A 210 2.37 15.78 -2.43
C ARG A 210 2.87 16.80 -1.39
N MET A 211 3.68 16.37 -0.42
CA MET A 211 4.28 17.25 0.60
C MET A 211 5.23 18.29 -0.01
N LEU A 212 5.87 17.99 -1.15
CA LEU A 212 6.75 18.94 -1.86
C LEU A 212 6.03 20.21 -2.36
N THR A 213 4.69 20.19 -2.45
CA THR A 213 3.91 21.37 -2.86
C THR A 213 3.71 22.37 -1.72
N GLY A 214 3.99 22.00 -0.47
CA GLY A 214 3.63 22.76 0.73
C GLY A 214 2.12 22.84 1.01
N LYS A 215 1.27 22.26 0.15
CA LYS A 215 -0.19 22.31 0.29
C LYS A 215 -0.69 21.26 1.29
N PRO A 216 -1.78 21.53 2.02
CA PRO A 216 -2.51 20.55 2.83
C PRO A 216 -2.82 19.25 2.09
N ILE A 217 -2.52 18.10 2.70
CA ILE A 217 -2.77 16.76 2.12
C ILE A 217 -3.98 16.13 2.80
N PHE A 218 -4.90 15.54 2.03
CA PHE A 218 -6.09 14.88 2.56
C PHE A 218 -6.10 13.38 2.28
N LEU A 219 -5.87 12.57 3.32
CA LEU A 219 -5.90 11.11 3.27
C LEU A 219 -7.27 10.60 3.70
N HIS A 220 -7.98 9.91 2.83
CA HIS A 220 -9.31 9.37 3.10
C HIS A 220 -9.41 7.89 2.73
N GLY A 221 -10.59 7.29 2.90
CA GLY A 221 -10.83 5.85 2.80
C GLY A 221 -11.42 5.26 4.07
N SER A 222 -11.60 3.95 4.12
CA SER A 222 -12.31 3.26 5.22
C SER A 222 -11.53 3.18 6.55
N THR A 223 -12.23 2.86 7.63
CA THR A 223 -11.65 2.67 8.97
C THR A 223 -10.64 1.53 8.99
N GLY A 224 -9.43 1.76 9.50
CA GLY A 224 -8.41 0.72 9.64
C GLY A 224 -7.61 0.40 8.37
N THR A 225 -7.66 1.23 7.33
CA THR A 225 -6.79 1.13 6.13
C THR A 225 -5.37 1.69 6.34
N GLY A 226 -5.04 2.19 7.55
CA GLY A 226 -3.70 2.66 7.89
C GLY A 226 -3.40 4.13 7.60
N LYS A 227 -4.42 4.97 7.31
CA LYS A 227 -4.27 6.41 7.02
C LYS A 227 -3.33 7.16 7.99
N THR A 228 -3.55 7.01 9.30
CA THR A 228 -2.78 7.70 10.35
C THR A 228 -1.34 7.18 10.46
N SER A 229 -1.15 5.88 10.27
CA SER A 229 0.17 5.23 10.20
C SER A 229 0.98 5.73 9.00
N LEU A 230 0.36 5.78 7.81
CA LEU A 230 0.96 6.34 6.60
C LEU A 230 1.31 7.82 6.78
N ALA A 231 0.42 8.62 7.36
CA ALA A 231 0.67 10.04 7.63
C ALA A 231 1.88 10.25 8.55
N ARG A 232 1.98 9.45 9.62
CA ARG A 232 3.11 9.48 10.57
C ARG A 232 4.43 9.09 9.90
N ARG A 233 4.46 7.97 9.19
CA ARG A 233 5.67 7.48 8.50
C ARG A 233 6.12 8.44 7.39
N ALA A 234 5.20 9.02 6.63
CA ALA A 234 5.51 10.04 5.63
C ALA A 234 6.01 11.35 6.26
N ALA A 235 5.42 11.78 7.38
CA ALA A 235 5.86 12.96 8.12
C ALA A 235 7.27 12.81 8.69
N GLU A 236 7.57 11.66 9.32
CA GLU A 236 8.92 11.33 9.79
C GLU A 236 9.91 11.30 8.61
N SER A 237 9.60 10.54 7.56
CA SER A 237 10.40 10.43 6.33
C SER A 237 10.78 11.79 5.72
N MET A 238 9.80 12.69 5.59
CA MET A 238 9.99 13.96 4.91
C MET A 238 10.68 15.02 5.77
N SER A 239 10.59 14.93 7.10
CA SER A 239 11.07 15.98 8.01
C SER A 239 12.25 15.58 8.91
N GLY A 240 12.47 14.28 9.13
CA GLY A 240 13.39 13.76 10.16
C GLY A 240 12.92 14.05 11.59
N LYS A 241 11.64 14.43 11.78
CA LYS A 241 11.05 14.83 13.06
C LYS A 241 9.71 14.12 13.25
N SER A 242 9.39 13.73 14.48
CA SER A 242 8.04 13.26 14.83
C SER A 242 7.01 14.37 14.60
N PRO A 243 5.84 14.07 14.00
CA PRO A 243 4.79 15.05 13.75
C PRO A 243 4.07 15.48 15.04
N GLU A 244 3.56 16.71 15.04
CA GLU A 244 2.55 17.15 16.03
C GLU A 244 1.18 16.53 15.70
N MET A 245 0.52 15.96 16.69
CA MET A 245 -0.77 15.26 16.51
C MET A 245 -1.93 16.11 17.04
N ILE A 246 -2.98 16.27 16.22
CA ILE A 246 -4.25 16.87 16.61
C ILE A 246 -5.34 15.83 16.41
N TYR A 247 -5.78 15.22 17.51
CA TYR A 247 -6.88 14.27 17.52
C TYR A 247 -8.22 15.01 17.47
N CYS A 248 -8.87 14.99 16.31
CA CYS A 248 -10.09 15.73 16.07
C CYS A 248 -11.31 15.02 16.67
N ASN A 249 -12.16 15.79 17.33
CA ASN A 249 -13.45 15.33 17.86
C ASN A 249 -14.41 16.53 17.99
N PRO A 250 -15.72 16.31 18.22
CA PRO A 250 -16.70 17.40 18.28
C PRO A 250 -16.50 18.43 19.40
N GLN A 251 -15.66 18.12 20.40
CA GLN A 251 -15.31 19.02 21.51
C GLN A 251 -13.98 19.76 21.29
N THR A 252 -13.20 19.43 20.26
CA THR A 252 -11.94 20.10 19.94
C THR A 252 -12.22 21.56 19.53
N ARG A 253 -11.75 22.50 20.34
CA ARG A 253 -11.89 23.95 20.09
C ARG A 253 -10.63 24.52 19.45
N GLU A 254 -10.75 25.72 18.88
CA GLU A 254 -9.60 26.50 18.38
C GLU A 254 -8.47 26.61 19.41
N SER A 255 -8.79 26.82 20.68
CA SER A 255 -7.81 26.90 21.77
C SER A 255 -7.00 25.62 22.00
N ASN A 256 -7.49 24.46 21.54
CA ASN A 256 -6.77 23.19 21.61
C ASN A 256 -5.81 23.01 20.43
N ILE A 257 -6.05 23.70 19.31
CA ILE A 257 -5.30 23.61 18.05
C ILE A 257 -4.21 24.69 18.02
N TRP A 258 -4.61 25.93 18.23
CA TRP A 258 -3.80 27.14 18.14
C TRP A 258 -3.03 27.44 19.43
N GLY A 259 -3.67 27.25 20.56
CA GLY A 259 -3.13 27.61 21.87
C GLY A 259 -4.08 28.51 22.66
N LYS A 260 -3.61 28.94 23.83
CA LYS A 260 -4.33 29.87 24.69
C LYS A 260 -3.35 30.62 25.58
N THR A 261 -3.77 31.79 26.02
CA THR A 261 -3.19 32.45 27.18
C THR A 261 -3.48 31.61 28.44
N GLY A 262 -2.44 31.31 29.20
CA GLY A 262 -2.49 30.58 30.47
C GLY A 262 -2.03 31.44 31.65
N ILE A 263 -2.15 30.88 32.85
CA ILE A 263 -1.65 31.48 34.09
C ILE A 263 -0.78 30.48 34.84
N ARG A 264 0.31 30.95 35.44
CA ARG A 264 1.24 30.16 36.25
C ARG A 264 1.58 30.93 37.53
N PRO A 265 1.81 30.26 38.68
CA PRO A 265 2.41 30.92 39.83
C PRO A 265 3.89 31.23 39.54
N ALA A 266 4.23 32.51 39.53
CA ALA A 266 5.62 32.97 39.59
C ALA A 266 6.16 32.82 41.02
N GLY A 267 7.49 32.82 41.16
CA GLY A 267 8.15 32.78 42.48
C GLY A 267 7.67 33.91 43.38
N GLY A 268 7.30 33.59 44.63
CA GLY A 268 6.79 34.56 45.60
C GLY A 268 5.25 34.73 45.64
N GLY A 269 4.50 33.95 44.86
CA GLY A 269 3.02 33.92 44.94
C GLY A 269 2.29 34.90 44.02
N ALA A 270 3.02 35.61 43.16
CA ALA A 270 2.42 36.34 42.04
C ALA A 270 1.92 35.38 40.95
N ILE A 271 0.93 35.80 40.17
CA ILE A 271 0.44 35.05 39.00
C ILE A 271 1.04 35.69 37.74
N GLU A 272 1.83 34.93 36.99
CA GLU A 272 2.30 35.32 35.66
C GLU A 272 1.36 34.80 34.56
N THR A 273 1.18 35.61 33.52
CA THR A 273 0.48 35.21 32.30
C THR A 273 1.49 34.55 31.36
N VAL A 274 1.17 33.36 30.84
CA VAL A 274 2.08 32.56 30.00
C VAL A 274 1.40 32.09 28.71
N ASP A 275 2.10 32.19 27.59
CA ASP A 275 1.58 31.76 26.30
C ASP A 275 1.70 30.24 26.13
N ILE A 276 0.56 29.55 26.05
CA ILE A 276 0.52 28.09 25.85
C ILE A 276 0.22 27.82 24.38
N PHE A 277 1.27 27.60 23.57
CA PHE A 277 1.13 27.29 22.15
C PHE A 277 0.49 25.91 21.93
N GLY A 278 -0.53 25.85 21.08
CA GLY A 278 -1.18 24.60 20.65
C GLY A 278 -0.33 23.82 19.64
N PRO A 279 -0.71 22.57 19.31
CA PRO A 279 0.07 21.70 18.43
C PRO A 279 0.32 22.31 17.03
N LEU A 280 -0.66 23.02 16.46
CA LEU A 280 -0.51 23.69 15.17
C LEU A 280 0.53 24.82 15.25
N ALA A 281 0.46 25.63 16.30
CA ALA A 281 1.38 26.75 16.50
C ALA A 281 2.82 26.28 16.76
N ARG A 282 3.00 25.23 17.56
CA ARG A 282 4.32 24.59 17.76
C ARG A 282 4.87 24.00 16.48
N ALA A 283 4.04 23.29 15.70
CA ALA A 283 4.46 22.74 14.42
C ALA A 283 4.93 23.84 13.44
N MET A 284 4.22 24.97 13.38
CA MET A 284 4.61 26.15 12.60
C MET A 284 5.94 26.75 13.08
N GLN A 285 6.11 26.96 14.39
CA GLN A 285 7.32 27.55 14.96
C GLN A 285 8.55 26.64 14.84
N GLU A 286 8.38 25.33 15.02
CA GLU A 286 9.48 24.34 15.04
C GLU A 286 9.79 23.73 13.66
N GLY A 287 9.00 24.08 12.62
CA GLY A 287 9.17 23.54 11.27
C GLY A 287 8.98 22.04 11.25
N LYS A 288 7.83 21.57 11.77
CA LYS A 288 7.44 20.16 11.87
C LYS A 288 6.14 19.92 11.10
N PRO A 289 5.92 18.71 10.56
CA PRO A 289 4.60 18.33 10.07
C PRO A 289 3.57 18.28 11.21
N VAL A 290 2.32 18.60 10.89
CA VAL A 290 1.16 18.45 11.78
C VAL A 290 0.13 17.52 11.15
N ILE A 291 -0.40 16.59 11.94
CA ILE A 291 -1.41 15.62 11.50
C ILE A 291 -2.73 15.90 12.22
N PHE A 292 -3.74 16.29 11.46
CA PHE A 292 -5.13 16.36 11.90
C PHE A 292 -5.77 14.99 11.71
N ASP A 293 -5.80 14.21 12.78
CA ASP A 293 -6.33 12.86 12.77
C ASP A 293 -7.84 12.88 12.95
N GLU A 294 -8.58 12.16 12.08
CA GLU A 294 -10.05 12.11 12.04
C GLU A 294 -10.71 13.50 11.82
N PHE A 295 -10.16 14.31 10.91
CA PHE A 295 -10.55 15.71 10.66
C PHE A 295 -12.06 15.93 10.46
N THR A 296 -12.77 15.01 9.82
CA THR A 296 -14.23 15.05 9.63
C THR A 296 -15.04 14.87 10.92
N ALA A 297 -14.40 14.68 12.07
CA ALA A 297 -15.01 14.74 13.40
C ALA A 297 -15.03 16.15 14.01
N LEU A 298 -14.32 17.13 13.45
CA LEU A 298 -14.48 18.54 13.84
C LEU A 298 -15.85 19.07 13.37
N PRO A 299 -16.49 20.00 14.10
CA PRO A 299 -17.61 20.74 13.55
C PRO A 299 -17.14 21.71 12.44
N ARG A 300 -18.06 22.12 11.56
CA ARG A 300 -17.74 22.84 10.32
C ARG A 300 -17.02 24.18 10.55
N GLU A 301 -17.42 24.93 11.59
CA GLU A 301 -16.84 26.23 11.93
C GLU A 301 -15.32 26.12 12.22
N GLN A 302 -14.92 25.09 12.96
CA GLN A 302 -13.52 24.84 13.31
C GLN A 302 -12.70 24.42 12.09
N MET A 303 -13.29 23.66 11.14
CA MET A 303 -12.62 23.37 9.86
C MET A 303 -12.32 24.67 9.09
N VAL A 304 -13.30 25.58 9.00
CA VAL A 304 -13.16 26.88 8.31
C VAL A 304 -12.14 27.77 9.01
N ALA A 305 -12.07 27.78 10.34
CA ALA A 305 -11.06 28.52 11.09
C ALA A 305 -9.62 28.09 10.75
N ILE A 306 -9.38 26.79 10.55
CA ILE A 306 -8.04 26.27 10.19
C ILE A 306 -7.67 26.64 8.74
N LYS A 307 -8.66 26.87 7.85
CA LYS A 307 -8.43 27.25 6.44
C LYS A 307 -7.49 28.46 6.29
N GLY A 308 -7.50 29.39 7.25
CA GLY A 308 -6.70 30.62 7.21
C GLY A 308 -5.20 30.41 6.97
N ILE A 309 -4.65 29.24 7.29
CA ILE A 309 -3.24 28.90 7.06
C ILE A 309 -2.97 27.87 5.95
N PHE A 310 -4.00 27.41 5.22
CA PHE A 310 -3.83 26.45 4.10
C PHE A 310 -2.98 26.99 2.94
N ASN A 311 -2.87 28.33 2.83
CA ASN A 311 -2.11 29.04 1.81
C ASN A 311 -0.84 29.71 2.35
N ALA A 312 -0.58 29.61 3.65
CA ALA A 312 0.57 30.23 4.29
C ALA A 312 1.86 29.42 4.01
N LYS A 313 2.97 30.12 3.83
CA LYS A 313 4.27 29.58 3.44
C LYS A 313 5.32 29.78 4.53
N PRO A 314 6.42 29.02 4.53
CA PRO A 314 7.59 29.34 5.34
C PRO A 314 8.01 30.81 5.16
N GLY A 315 8.26 31.50 6.27
CA GLY A 315 8.51 32.95 6.31
C GLY A 315 7.27 33.82 6.56
N ASP A 316 6.05 33.33 6.27
CA ASP A 316 4.83 34.08 6.59
C ASP A 316 4.61 34.19 8.10
N SER A 317 4.07 35.32 8.54
CA SER A 317 3.77 35.61 9.94
C SER A 317 2.26 35.55 10.19
N VAL A 318 1.84 34.58 11.00
CA VAL A 318 0.43 34.33 11.35
C VAL A 318 0.17 34.85 12.75
N ASN A 319 -0.88 35.65 12.91
CA ASN A 319 -1.30 36.14 14.23
C ASN A 319 -2.19 35.13 14.93
N ILE A 320 -1.74 34.60 16.07
CA ILE A 320 -2.46 33.63 16.89
C ILE A 320 -3.10 34.37 18.07
N VAL A 321 -4.42 34.26 18.18
CA VAL A 321 -5.22 34.92 19.21
C VAL A 321 -4.76 34.43 20.60
N GLY A 322 -4.28 35.35 21.43
CA GLY A 322 -3.78 35.06 22.78
C GLY A 322 -2.34 34.56 22.88
N ASN A 323 -1.61 34.43 21.75
CA ASN A 323 -0.22 33.94 21.68
C ASN A 323 0.70 34.82 20.78
N GLY A 324 0.18 35.88 20.17
CA GLY A 324 0.95 36.81 19.33
C GLY A 324 1.26 36.27 17.93
N ARG A 325 2.28 36.83 17.27
CA ARG A 325 2.67 36.42 15.91
C ARG A 325 3.63 35.24 15.93
N VAL A 326 3.31 34.20 15.17
CA VAL A 326 4.19 33.06 14.89
C VAL A 326 4.63 33.11 13.44
N THR A 327 5.94 33.07 13.20
CA THR A 327 6.51 32.91 11.85
C THR A 327 6.59 31.43 11.51
N ILE A 328 6.13 31.04 10.33
CA ILE A 328 6.19 29.64 9.87
C ILE A 328 7.64 29.30 9.51
N ALA A 329 8.20 28.28 10.16
CA ALA A 329 9.53 27.76 9.86
C ALA A 329 9.50 26.72 8.72
N HIS A 330 10.64 26.57 8.04
CA HIS A 330 10.81 25.58 6.98
C HIS A 330 10.62 24.15 7.49
N GLY A 331 9.94 23.31 6.70
CA GLY A 331 9.56 21.95 7.09
C GLY A 331 8.18 21.82 7.76
N PHE A 332 7.46 22.93 7.99
CA PHE A 332 6.04 22.87 8.33
C PHE A 332 5.24 22.31 7.14
N GLN A 333 4.35 21.35 7.42
CA GLN A 333 3.48 20.70 6.43
C GLN A 333 2.23 20.17 7.13
N MET A 334 1.08 20.21 6.46
CA MET A 334 -0.18 19.70 7.03
C MET A 334 -0.63 18.41 6.35
N ILE A 335 -1.04 17.43 7.16
CA ILE A 335 -1.68 16.20 6.70
C ILE A 335 -2.99 16.03 7.48
N PHE A 336 -4.05 15.66 6.79
CA PHE A 336 -5.38 15.44 7.33
C PHE A 336 -5.78 13.99 7.06
N THR A 337 -6.24 13.27 8.08
CA THR A 337 -6.86 11.94 7.90
C THR A 337 -8.37 12.07 8.09
N ALA A 338 -9.16 11.31 7.33
CA ALA A 338 -10.61 11.31 7.48
C ALA A 338 -11.24 9.97 7.12
N ASN A 339 -12.33 9.63 7.82
CA ASN A 339 -13.39 8.79 7.26
C ASN A 339 -14.45 9.74 6.67
N LEU A 340 -14.79 9.56 5.39
CA LEU A 340 -15.83 10.37 4.75
C LEU A 340 -17.21 10.01 5.30
N LYS A 341 -18.10 11.01 5.34
CA LYS A 341 -19.49 10.80 5.72
C LYS A 341 -20.17 9.87 4.72
N SER A 342 -20.80 8.83 5.25
CA SER A 342 -21.52 7.80 4.47
C SER A 342 -22.57 7.15 5.38
N GLU A 343 -23.35 6.19 4.87
CA GLU A 343 -24.24 5.37 5.72
C GLU A 343 -23.48 4.64 6.86
N LYS A 344 -22.18 4.38 6.67
CA LYS A 344 -21.31 3.67 7.63
C LYS A 344 -20.65 4.62 8.64
N ASN A 345 -20.58 5.92 8.34
CA ASN A 345 -20.08 6.97 9.25
C ASN A 345 -21.01 8.20 9.24
N PRO A 346 -22.29 8.07 9.65
CA PRO A 346 -23.29 9.14 9.56
C PRO A 346 -23.03 10.32 10.51
N GLU A 347 -22.25 10.09 11.58
CA GLU A 347 -21.86 11.08 12.58
C GLU A 347 -20.80 12.07 12.07
N ARG A 348 -20.15 11.77 10.94
CA ARG A 348 -19.09 12.59 10.36
C ARG A 348 -19.65 13.79 9.63
N GLN A 349 -18.91 14.89 9.71
CA GLN A 349 -19.22 16.10 8.98
C GLN A 349 -18.77 15.97 7.52
N GLU A 350 -19.62 16.40 6.60
CA GLU A 350 -19.15 16.74 5.24
C GLU A 350 -18.17 17.91 5.32
N LEU A 351 -17.12 17.85 4.50
CA LEU A 351 -16.22 18.98 4.27
C LEU A 351 -17.01 20.17 3.70
N PRO A 352 -16.85 21.38 4.27
CA PRO A 352 -17.36 22.60 3.63
C PRO A 352 -16.80 22.74 2.20
N PRO A 353 -17.57 23.23 1.21
CA PRO A 353 -17.10 23.34 -0.18
C PRO A 353 -15.79 24.12 -0.34
N GLU A 354 -15.59 25.15 0.48
CA GLU A 354 -14.38 25.96 0.54
C GLU A 354 -13.17 25.24 1.14
N ILE A 355 -13.37 24.15 1.89
CA ILE A 355 -12.30 23.24 2.36
C ILE A 355 -12.04 22.17 1.30
N ALA A 356 -13.09 21.58 0.73
CA ALA A 356 -12.99 20.52 -0.26
C ALA A 356 -12.15 20.93 -1.49
N ARG A 357 -12.32 22.18 -1.98
CA ARG A 357 -11.52 22.75 -3.08
C ARG A 357 -10.01 22.83 -2.80
N GLU A 358 -9.61 23.01 -1.54
CA GLU A 358 -8.19 23.08 -1.18
C GLU A 358 -7.54 21.69 -1.17
N PHE A 359 -8.35 20.64 -0.96
CA PHE A 359 -7.93 19.24 -1.00
C PHE A 359 -8.12 18.57 -2.36
N GLU A 360 -8.89 19.16 -3.28
CA GLU A 360 -9.29 18.57 -4.57
C GLU A 360 -8.10 18.00 -5.36
N GLN A 361 -7.03 18.78 -5.52
CA GLN A 361 -5.81 18.37 -6.24
C GLN A 361 -4.78 17.63 -5.35
N ASN A 362 -5.00 17.56 -4.03
CA ASN A 362 -4.02 17.07 -3.06
C ASN A 362 -4.58 16.02 -2.08
N ASN A 363 -5.60 15.29 -2.53
CA ASN A 363 -6.16 14.16 -1.79
C ASN A 363 -5.58 12.81 -2.27
N LEU A 364 -5.80 11.78 -1.46
CA LEU A 364 -5.42 10.40 -1.74
C LEU A 364 -6.34 9.44 -0.97
N GLU A 365 -6.97 8.51 -1.68
CA GLU A 365 -7.73 7.42 -1.05
C GLU A 365 -6.80 6.25 -0.69
N ILE A 366 -6.95 5.75 0.54
CA ILE A 366 -6.18 4.63 1.08
C ILE A 366 -7.10 3.42 1.24
N PHE A 367 -6.85 2.39 0.42
CA PHE A 367 -7.55 1.10 0.45
C PHE A 367 -6.95 0.14 1.48
N TYR A 368 -7.63 -0.98 1.73
CA TYR A 368 -7.10 -2.04 2.58
C TYR A 368 -5.90 -2.74 1.92
N THR A 369 -4.99 -3.24 2.75
CA THR A 369 -3.84 -4.04 2.30
C THR A 369 -4.31 -5.32 1.58
N PRO A 370 -3.81 -5.62 0.37
CA PRO A 370 -4.14 -6.87 -0.34
C PRO A 370 -3.81 -8.11 0.49
N LYS A 371 -4.58 -9.21 0.32
CA LYS A 371 -4.41 -10.45 1.11
C LYS A 371 -3.00 -11.03 1.12
N HIS A 372 -2.25 -10.83 0.04
CA HIS A 372 -0.90 -11.38 -0.12
C HIS A 372 0.15 -10.55 0.62
N GLU A 373 0.05 -9.21 0.58
CA GLU A 373 0.85 -8.32 1.43
C GLU A 373 0.48 -8.49 2.91
N ALA A 374 -0.82 -8.66 3.21
CA ALA A 374 -1.28 -8.94 4.57
C ALA A 374 -0.68 -10.25 5.11
N TYR A 375 -0.56 -11.29 4.30
CA TYR A 375 0.10 -12.55 4.67
C TYR A 375 1.59 -12.35 5.03
N ASP A 376 2.36 -11.65 4.18
CA ASP A 376 3.77 -11.35 4.47
C ASP A 376 3.90 -10.51 5.77
N ILE A 377 2.97 -9.58 6.05
CA ILE A 377 2.88 -8.85 7.33
C ILE A 377 2.56 -9.80 8.51
N MET A 378 1.65 -10.78 8.33
CA MET A 378 1.36 -11.77 9.37
C MET A 378 2.59 -12.63 9.69
N LEU A 379 3.39 -13.02 8.69
CA LEU A 379 4.66 -13.72 8.90
C LEU A 379 5.65 -12.86 9.69
N ALA A 380 5.81 -11.58 9.33
CA ALA A 380 6.66 -10.64 10.06
C ALA A 380 6.21 -10.49 11.52
N ARG A 381 4.90 -10.35 11.79
CA ARG A 381 4.34 -10.23 13.15
C ARG A 381 4.48 -11.49 14.01
N LEU A 382 4.58 -12.66 13.38
CA LEU A 382 4.85 -13.95 14.06
C LEU A 382 6.34 -14.24 14.24
N MET A 383 7.22 -13.44 13.62
CA MET A 383 8.65 -13.68 13.58
C MET A 383 9.31 -13.52 14.96
N ARG A 384 10.23 -14.42 15.27
CA ARG A 384 11.06 -14.40 16.46
C ARG A 384 12.36 -13.63 16.18
N PHE A 385 13.09 -13.29 17.23
CA PHE A 385 14.35 -12.54 17.14
C PHE A 385 15.41 -13.20 16.22
N ASP A 386 15.32 -14.51 15.99
CA ASP A 386 16.22 -15.31 15.14
C ASP A 386 15.71 -15.45 13.69
N GLY A 387 14.72 -14.68 13.28
CA GLY A 387 14.11 -14.73 11.95
C GLY A 387 13.13 -15.90 11.73
N SER A 388 12.96 -16.78 12.72
CA SER A 388 12.11 -17.98 12.59
C SER A 388 10.67 -17.75 13.05
N VAL A 389 9.73 -18.53 12.52
CA VAL A 389 8.34 -18.62 13.01
C VAL A 389 8.12 -19.99 13.63
N GLN A 390 7.48 -20.04 14.81
CA GLN A 390 7.07 -21.28 15.46
C GLN A 390 5.59 -21.55 15.16
N MET A 391 5.30 -22.36 14.15
CA MET A 391 3.93 -22.73 13.77
C MET A 391 3.92 -24.02 12.95
N SER A 392 2.75 -24.62 12.68
CA SER A 392 2.66 -25.77 11.78
C SER A 392 2.75 -25.36 10.31
N TRP A 393 3.27 -26.26 9.47
CA TRP A 393 3.25 -26.09 8.01
C TRP A 393 1.83 -25.98 7.42
N HIS A 394 0.86 -26.66 8.04
CA HIS A 394 -0.55 -26.56 7.65
C HIS A 394 -1.06 -25.14 7.89
N ASP A 395 -0.73 -24.53 9.03
CA ASP A 395 -1.22 -23.19 9.33
C ASP A 395 -0.56 -22.10 8.49
N LEU A 396 0.72 -22.28 8.14
CA LEU A 396 1.43 -21.39 7.21
C LEU A 396 0.86 -21.45 5.79
N ASN A 397 0.57 -22.65 5.27
CA ASN A 397 0.14 -22.83 3.86
C ASN A 397 -1.38 -22.82 3.66
N VAL A 398 -2.18 -23.03 4.71
CA VAL A 398 -3.65 -23.18 4.61
C VAL A 398 -4.39 -22.23 5.54
N THR A 399 -4.14 -22.29 6.86
CA THR A 399 -4.94 -21.52 7.83
C THR A 399 -4.75 -20.00 7.70
N LEU A 400 -3.52 -19.50 7.65
CA LEU A 400 -3.23 -18.06 7.47
C LEU A 400 -3.68 -17.55 6.08
N PRO A 401 -3.42 -18.24 4.95
CA PRO A 401 -3.92 -17.80 3.65
C PRO A 401 -5.45 -17.74 3.59
N LYS A 402 -6.16 -18.74 4.14
CA LYS A 402 -7.62 -18.71 4.24
C LYS A 402 -8.13 -17.59 5.16
N PHE A 403 -7.38 -17.24 6.20
CA PHE A 403 -7.67 -16.08 7.03
C PHE A 403 -7.49 -14.76 6.28
N CYS A 404 -6.44 -14.62 5.45
CA CYS A 404 -6.24 -13.46 4.59
C CYS A 404 -7.33 -13.33 3.50
N GLU A 405 -7.77 -14.46 2.91
CA GLU A 405 -8.91 -14.47 1.99
C GLU A 405 -10.20 -14.02 2.69
N ALA A 406 -10.48 -14.51 3.90
CA ALA A 406 -11.68 -14.11 4.64
C ALA A 406 -11.64 -12.64 5.08
N LEU A 407 -10.45 -12.14 5.46
CA LEU A 407 -10.19 -10.74 5.77
C LEU A 407 -10.52 -9.83 4.58
N GLU A 408 -10.05 -10.19 3.38
CA GLU A 408 -10.34 -9.48 2.12
C GLU A 408 -11.85 -9.48 1.80
N GLU A 409 -12.55 -10.62 1.90
CA GLU A 409 -14.01 -10.64 1.70
C GLU A 409 -14.76 -9.75 2.70
N ILE A 410 -14.38 -9.77 3.99
CA ILE A 410 -14.98 -8.93 5.04
C ILE A 410 -14.73 -7.45 4.75
N GLN A 411 -13.53 -7.09 4.29
CA GLN A 411 -13.18 -5.71 3.96
C GLN A 411 -13.90 -5.21 2.72
N ILE A 412 -14.07 -6.03 1.68
CA ILE A 412 -14.87 -5.70 0.49
C ILE A 412 -16.35 -5.56 0.88
N ALA A 413 -16.89 -6.52 1.64
CA ALA A 413 -18.25 -6.47 2.15
C ALA A 413 -18.51 -5.25 3.05
N TYR A 414 -17.51 -4.79 3.79
CA TYR A 414 -17.60 -3.57 4.60
C TYR A 414 -17.34 -2.29 3.80
N TYR A 415 -16.59 -2.33 2.69
CA TYR A 415 -16.43 -1.17 1.81
C TYR A 415 -17.76 -0.88 1.08
N ASP A 416 -18.32 -1.89 0.40
CA ASP A 416 -19.57 -1.78 -0.36
C ASP A 416 -20.49 -2.99 -0.11
N HIS A 417 -20.47 -4.00 -1.00
CA HIS A 417 -21.22 -5.25 -0.93
C HIS A 417 -20.30 -6.47 -1.10
N LEU A 418 -20.75 -7.68 -0.73
CA LEU A 418 -20.02 -8.92 -1.03
C LEU A 418 -19.82 -9.10 -2.53
N ARG A 419 -18.67 -9.70 -2.90
CA ARG A 419 -18.45 -10.23 -4.26
C ARG A 419 -19.58 -11.19 -4.64
N PRO A 420 -20.13 -11.16 -5.87
CA PRO A 420 -21.24 -12.02 -6.29
C PRO A 420 -20.98 -13.52 -6.08
N GLU A 421 -19.73 -13.96 -6.27
CA GLU A 421 -19.29 -15.33 -6.02
C GLU A 421 -19.41 -15.71 -4.54
N THR A 422 -18.85 -14.89 -3.64
CA THR A 422 -18.94 -15.08 -2.19
C THR A 422 -20.37 -15.01 -1.69
N ALA A 423 -21.20 -14.14 -2.27
CA ALA A 423 -22.63 -14.04 -1.96
C ALA A 423 -23.42 -15.31 -2.36
N ARG A 424 -23.06 -15.95 -3.48
CA ARG A 424 -23.59 -17.27 -3.87
C ARG A 424 -23.10 -18.36 -2.93
N LEU A 425 -21.78 -18.44 -2.67
CA LEU A 425 -21.16 -19.46 -1.80
C LEU A 425 -21.70 -19.43 -0.36
N THR A 426 -22.03 -18.26 0.16
CA THR A 426 -22.58 -18.08 1.52
C THR A 426 -24.12 -18.13 1.58
N GLN A 427 -24.79 -18.21 0.42
CA GLN A 427 -26.25 -18.11 0.29
C GLN A 427 -26.80 -16.85 1.00
N THR A 428 -26.25 -15.68 0.65
CA THR A 428 -26.58 -14.37 1.27
C THR A 428 -27.19 -13.36 0.30
N GLN A 429 -27.52 -13.79 -0.93
CA GLN A 429 -28.25 -12.95 -1.88
C GLN A 429 -29.72 -12.82 -1.48
N ILE A 430 -30.22 -11.59 -1.37
CA ILE A 430 -31.66 -11.30 -1.25
C ILE A 430 -32.11 -10.58 -2.52
N SER A 431 -33.14 -11.12 -3.17
CA SER A 431 -33.70 -10.57 -4.42
C SER A 431 -32.64 -10.30 -5.50
N GLY A 432 -31.61 -11.16 -5.59
CA GLY A 432 -30.51 -11.06 -6.55
C GLY A 432 -29.41 -10.05 -6.21
N ARG A 433 -29.50 -9.32 -5.10
CA ARG A 433 -28.45 -8.39 -4.63
C ARG A 433 -27.59 -9.05 -3.55
N ALA A 434 -26.27 -8.85 -3.64
CA ALA A 434 -25.34 -9.20 -2.57
C ALA A 434 -25.52 -8.24 -1.39
N GLN A 435 -25.43 -8.74 -0.17
CA GLN A 435 -25.45 -7.90 1.04
C GLN A 435 -24.08 -7.28 1.29
N GLY A 436 -24.03 -6.16 2.02
CA GLY A 436 -22.82 -5.61 2.62
C GLY A 436 -22.86 -5.71 4.15
N LEU A 437 -21.70 -5.58 4.78
CA LEU A 437 -21.57 -5.42 6.24
C LEU A 437 -21.78 -3.94 6.61
N LYS A 438 -22.52 -3.68 7.68
CA LYS A 438 -22.84 -2.30 8.10
C LYS A 438 -21.78 -1.71 9.02
N LYS A 439 -21.30 -2.49 9.99
CA LYS A 439 -20.41 -2.04 11.07
C LYS A 439 -19.30 -3.04 11.40
N PHE A 440 -19.55 -4.34 11.22
CA PHE A 440 -18.50 -5.34 11.43
C PHE A 440 -17.43 -5.24 10.33
N VAL A 441 -16.18 -5.07 10.73
CA VAL A 441 -15.00 -5.13 9.86
C VAL A 441 -13.82 -5.69 10.62
N MET A 442 -12.96 -6.43 9.93
CA MET A 442 -11.65 -6.85 10.46
C MET A 442 -10.57 -5.96 9.85
N THR A 443 -9.80 -5.28 10.71
CA THR A 443 -8.76 -4.34 10.31
C THR A 443 -7.37 -4.93 10.60
N GLN A 444 -6.31 -4.24 10.18
CA GLN A 444 -4.94 -4.65 10.53
C GLN A 444 -4.72 -4.71 12.06
N GLY A 445 -5.33 -3.79 12.83
CA GLY A 445 -5.32 -3.84 14.29
C GLY A 445 -6.05 -5.06 14.87
N THR A 446 -7.07 -5.59 14.18
CA THR A 446 -7.71 -6.86 14.55
C THR A 446 -6.75 -8.04 14.33
N VAL A 447 -6.04 -8.07 13.20
CA VAL A 447 -5.03 -9.10 12.90
C VAL A 447 -3.89 -9.06 13.91
N GLU A 448 -3.33 -7.88 14.18
CA GLU A 448 -2.30 -7.63 15.18
C GLU A 448 -2.71 -8.17 16.56
N ALA A 449 -3.87 -7.76 17.08
CA ALA A 449 -4.37 -8.24 18.37
C ALA A 449 -4.63 -9.75 18.42
N ILE A 450 -4.84 -10.42 17.28
CA ILE A 450 -4.94 -11.89 17.19
C ILE A 450 -3.53 -12.52 17.29
N LEU A 451 -2.57 -12.06 16.49
CA LEU A 451 -1.23 -12.67 16.41
C LEU A 451 -0.33 -12.35 17.61
N GLU A 452 -0.48 -11.18 18.22
CA GLU A 452 0.17 -10.86 19.50
C GLU A 452 -0.30 -11.80 20.61
N ALA A 453 -1.61 -12.05 20.69
CA ALA A 453 -2.18 -12.95 21.69
C ALA A 453 -1.74 -14.41 21.48
N TRP A 454 -1.57 -14.85 20.24
CA TRP A 454 -0.96 -16.16 19.95
C TRP A 454 0.46 -16.25 20.51
N THR A 455 1.26 -15.23 20.22
CA THR A 455 2.65 -15.12 20.69
C THR A 455 2.73 -15.09 22.22
N VAL A 456 1.78 -14.44 22.89
CA VAL A 456 1.65 -14.45 24.36
C VAL A 456 1.25 -15.83 24.88
N GLU A 457 0.21 -16.47 24.32
CA GLU A 457 -0.22 -17.81 24.73
C GLU A 457 0.91 -18.85 24.60
N LYS A 458 1.70 -18.78 23.53
CA LYS A 458 2.87 -19.66 23.35
C LYS A 458 3.99 -19.38 24.34
N ARG A 459 4.25 -18.11 24.67
CA ARG A 459 5.19 -17.74 25.75
C ARG A 459 4.71 -18.19 27.14
N LEU A 460 3.41 -18.35 27.34
CA LEU A 460 2.80 -18.91 28.56
C LEU A 460 2.72 -20.46 28.55
N GLY A 461 3.17 -21.12 27.49
CA GLY A 461 3.20 -22.59 27.38
C GLY A 461 1.89 -23.24 26.94
N ALA A 462 0.99 -22.51 26.27
CA ALA A 462 -0.27 -23.05 25.79
C ALA A 462 -0.08 -24.14 24.71
N THR A 463 -0.70 -25.30 24.91
CA THR A 463 -0.67 -26.46 24.00
C THR A 463 -1.77 -26.45 22.94
N THR A 464 -2.58 -25.38 22.87
CA THR A 464 -3.63 -25.22 21.85
C THR A 464 -3.00 -24.99 20.47
N SER A 465 -3.54 -25.66 19.45
CA SER A 465 -3.13 -25.50 18.05
C SER A 465 -3.63 -24.19 17.44
N PHE A 466 -2.95 -23.67 16.42
CA PHE A 466 -3.25 -22.35 15.86
C PHE A 466 -4.67 -22.25 15.28
N ALA A 467 -5.15 -23.28 14.57
CA ALA A 467 -6.50 -23.30 14.02
C ALA A 467 -7.58 -23.18 15.12
N ARG A 468 -7.39 -23.88 16.26
CA ARG A 468 -8.31 -23.79 17.41
C ARG A 468 -8.19 -22.44 18.13
N PHE A 469 -6.98 -21.91 18.26
CA PHE A 469 -6.76 -20.57 18.81
C PHE A 469 -7.44 -19.50 17.95
N LEU A 470 -7.24 -19.53 16.63
CA LEU A 470 -7.77 -18.55 15.69
C LEU A 470 -9.30 -18.55 15.73
N ASP A 471 -9.94 -19.72 15.67
CA ASP A 471 -11.39 -19.86 15.84
C ASP A 471 -11.87 -19.21 17.15
N LEU A 472 -11.18 -19.48 18.27
CA LEU A 472 -11.51 -18.89 19.57
C LEU A 472 -11.40 -17.36 19.54
N ARG A 473 -10.34 -16.79 18.95
CA ARG A 473 -10.19 -15.33 18.83
C ARG A 473 -11.26 -14.72 17.91
N LEU A 474 -11.56 -15.35 16.78
CA LEU A 474 -12.63 -14.93 15.87
C LEU A 474 -14.00 -14.94 16.58
N SER A 475 -14.26 -15.94 17.43
CA SER A 475 -15.51 -16.01 18.20
C SER A 475 -15.71 -14.84 19.17
N ILE A 476 -14.64 -14.22 19.68
CA ILE A 476 -14.74 -13.03 20.53
C ILE A 476 -15.29 -11.84 19.71
N GLY A 477 -14.81 -11.66 18.48
CA GLY A 477 -15.37 -10.65 17.57
C GLY A 477 -16.82 -10.92 17.18
N LEU A 478 -17.14 -12.17 16.85
CA LEU A 478 -18.50 -12.59 16.44
C LEU A 478 -19.52 -12.64 17.59
N THR A 479 -19.09 -12.60 18.85
CA THR A 479 -19.97 -12.50 20.03
C THR A 479 -20.09 -11.08 20.57
N PHE A 480 -19.36 -10.11 20.01
CA PHE A 480 -19.41 -8.72 20.45
C PHE A 480 -20.74 -8.06 20.03
N LYS A 481 -21.61 -7.79 21.00
CA LYS A 481 -22.99 -7.33 20.81
C LYS A 481 -23.13 -5.92 20.22
N GLU A 482 -22.03 -5.18 20.09
CA GLU A 482 -21.94 -3.88 19.40
C GLU A 482 -22.19 -4.00 17.88
N TYR A 483 -21.99 -5.20 17.34
CA TYR A 483 -22.32 -5.55 15.96
C TYR A 483 -23.70 -6.21 15.89
N SER A 484 -24.49 -5.83 14.88
CA SER A 484 -25.83 -6.39 14.68
C SER A 484 -25.76 -7.90 14.42
N GLU A 485 -26.82 -8.64 14.78
CA GLU A 485 -26.86 -10.08 14.51
C GLU A 485 -26.73 -10.41 13.01
N ALA A 486 -27.30 -9.59 12.13
CA ALA A 486 -27.13 -9.72 10.68
C ALA A 486 -25.65 -9.61 10.24
N ASP A 487 -24.92 -8.59 10.74
CA ASP A 487 -23.48 -8.45 10.48
C ASP A 487 -22.68 -9.66 11.01
N ARG A 488 -22.99 -10.12 12.24
CA ARG A 488 -22.32 -11.26 12.88
C ARG A 488 -22.59 -12.58 12.13
N ILE A 489 -23.82 -12.78 11.63
CA ILE A 489 -24.19 -13.89 10.73
C ILE A 489 -23.39 -13.82 9.44
N LEU A 490 -23.37 -12.67 8.77
CA LEU A 490 -22.71 -12.50 7.47
C LEU A 490 -21.19 -12.72 7.58
N ALA A 491 -20.56 -12.13 8.60
CA ALA A 491 -19.14 -12.36 8.89
C ALA A 491 -18.85 -13.84 9.23
N ALA A 492 -19.68 -14.49 10.05
CA ALA A 492 -19.53 -15.91 10.37
C ALA A 492 -19.65 -16.80 9.13
N LYS A 493 -20.60 -16.51 8.22
CA LYS A 493 -20.75 -17.20 6.94
C LYS A 493 -19.51 -17.01 6.04
N ILE A 494 -18.97 -15.80 5.94
CA ILE A 494 -17.74 -15.55 5.18
C ILE A 494 -16.57 -16.38 5.73
N LEU A 495 -16.31 -16.29 7.05
CA LEU A 495 -15.25 -17.03 7.73
C LEU A 495 -15.40 -18.56 7.52
N ALA A 496 -16.61 -19.09 7.69
CA ALA A 496 -16.88 -20.51 7.49
C ALA A 496 -16.71 -20.96 6.03
N SER A 497 -17.06 -20.10 5.06
CA SER A 497 -16.87 -20.41 3.62
C SER A 497 -15.40 -20.56 3.23
N LYS A 498 -14.48 -19.92 3.96
CA LYS A 498 -13.02 -20.07 3.82
C LYS A 498 -12.43 -21.16 4.74
N GLY A 499 -13.26 -21.94 5.45
CA GLY A 499 -12.79 -23.03 6.32
C GLY A 499 -12.29 -22.63 7.70
N LEU A 500 -12.72 -21.47 8.21
CA LEU A 500 -12.52 -21.05 9.60
C LEU A 500 -13.76 -21.40 10.44
N LEU A 501 -13.69 -21.15 11.76
CA LEU A 501 -14.73 -21.44 12.77
C LEU A 501 -15.07 -22.94 12.93
N ARG A 502 -14.26 -23.84 12.35
CA ARG A 502 -14.52 -25.29 12.28
C ARG A 502 -14.61 -25.94 13.66
N THR A 503 -13.86 -25.44 14.64
CA THR A 503 -13.82 -25.95 16.02
C THR A 503 -14.90 -25.35 16.93
N ILE A 504 -15.79 -24.50 16.40
CA ILE A 504 -16.80 -23.77 17.18
C ILE A 504 -18.21 -23.98 16.64
N SER A 505 -19.16 -24.26 17.55
CA SER A 505 -20.59 -24.42 17.28
C SER A 505 -21.32 -23.07 17.20
N PRO A 506 -22.40 -22.93 16.39
CA PRO A 506 -23.23 -21.72 16.31
C PRO A 506 -23.70 -21.18 17.67
N ARG A 507 -24.14 -22.06 18.57
CA ARG A 507 -24.58 -21.71 19.94
C ARG A 507 -23.55 -20.91 20.73
N ARG A 508 -22.26 -21.19 20.53
CA ARG A 508 -21.15 -20.49 21.21
C ARG A 508 -20.93 -19.09 20.65
N LEU A 509 -21.40 -18.81 19.42
CA LEU A 509 -21.37 -17.49 18.79
C LEU A 509 -22.61 -16.64 19.15
N GLY A 510 -23.63 -17.24 19.78
CA GLY A 510 -24.93 -16.58 19.97
C GLY A 510 -25.54 -16.20 18.61
N LEU A 511 -25.56 -17.18 17.70
CA LEU A 511 -26.11 -17.11 16.33
C LEU A 511 -27.04 -18.31 16.10
N PRO A 512 -27.94 -18.26 15.09
CA PRO A 512 -28.84 -19.36 14.73
C PRO A 512 -28.10 -20.70 14.50
N ASP A 513 -28.70 -21.81 14.93
CA ASP A 513 -28.12 -23.16 14.83
C ASP A 513 -27.82 -23.59 13.38
N ASP A 514 -28.49 -22.98 12.41
CA ASP A 514 -28.35 -23.23 10.97
C ASP A 514 -27.37 -22.27 10.25
N VAL A 515 -26.69 -21.37 10.95
CA VAL A 515 -25.80 -20.35 10.33
C VAL A 515 -24.68 -20.94 9.44
N PHE A 516 -24.30 -22.21 9.67
CA PHE A 516 -23.30 -22.94 8.88
C PHE A 516 -23.90 -24.00 7.93
N ASN A 517 -25.23 -24.10 7.81
CA ASN A 517 -25.93 -25.08 6.98
C ASN A 517 -26.00 -24.63 5.52
N PHE A 518 -24.84 -24.52 4.87
CA PHE A 518 -24.71 -24.25 3.45
C PHE A 518 -23.52 -25.03 2.87
N ASP A 519 -23.54 -25.29 1.56
CA ASP A 519 -22.65 -26.28 0.93
C ASP A 519 -21.17 -26.03 1.21
N ALA A 520 -20.70 -24.78 1.01
CA ALA A 520 -19.31 -24.42 1.21
C ALA A 520 -18.86 -24.61 2.67
N ALA A 521 -19.64 -24.16 3.66
CA ALA A 521 -19.30 -24.40 5.07
C ALA A 521 -19.38 -25.88 5.45
N THR A 522 -20.35 -26.63 4.92
CA THR A 522 -20.49 -28.07 5.19
C THR A 522 -19.28 -28.84 4.68
N GLN A 523 -18.86 -28.58 3.43
CA GLN A 523 -17.66 -29.17 2.82
C GLN A 523 -16.38 -28.79 3.57
N GLN A 524 -16.21 -27.51 3.92
CA GLN A 524 -15.00 -27.03 4.58
C GLN A 524 -14.89 -27.46 6.05
N ARG A 525 -16.00 -27.49 6.80
CA ARG A 525 -16.00 -27.93 8.21
C ARG A 525 -15.68 -29.41 8.33
N GLY A 526 -16.32 -30.24 7.50
CA GLY A 526 -16.24 -31.69 7.58
C GLY A 526 -16.87 -32.26 8.86
N ASN A 527 -16.63 -33.54 9.12
CA ASN A 527 -17.08 -34.23 10.33
C ASN A 527 -16.09 -34.08 11.50
N ASP A 528 -16.45 -34.60 12.67
CA ASP A 528 -15.60 -34.56 13.88
C ASP A 528 -14.19 -35.14 13.64
N GLU A 529 -14.06 -36.14 12.76
CA GLU A 529 -12.77 -36.74 12.40
C GLU A 529 -11.91 -35.78 11.57
N ALA A 530 -12.51 -35.03 10.62
CA ALA A 530 -11.82 -33.98 9.90
C ALA A 530 -11.39 -32.82 10.83
N ILE A 531 -12.20 -32.50 11.84
CA ILE A 531 -11.87 -31.49 12.86
C ILE A 531 -10.71 -31.97 13.76
N LYS A 532 -10.71 -33.23 14.20
CA LYS A 532 -9.59 -33.83 14.95
C LYS A 532 -8.29 -33.77 14.14
N LYS A 533 -8.32 -34.18 12.86
CA LYS A 533 -7.16 -34.11 11.97
C LYS A 533 -6.66 -32.69 11.75
N LEU A 534 -7.55 -31.71 11.57
CA LEU A 534 -7.17 -30.29 11.52
C LEU A 534 -6.42 -29.87 12.80
N VAL A 535 -6.95 -30.20 13.98
CA VAL A 535 -6.33 -29.86 15.26
C VAL A 535 -4.98 -30.56 15.42
N GLU A 536 -4.85 -31.81 14.97
CA GLU A 536 -3.61 -32.58 15.00
C GLU A 536 -2.54 -31.99 14.06
N TYR A 537 -2.88 -31.70 12.80
CA TYR A 537 -1.95 -31.08 11.85
C TYR A 537 -1.53 -29.67 12.29
N SER A 538 -2.48 -28.87 12.78
CA SER A 538 -2.21 -27.54 13.32
C SER A 538 -1.40 -27.57 14.62
N GLY A 539 -1.50 -28.66 15.40
CA GLY A 539 -0.72 -28.88 16.62
C GLY A 539 0.73 -29.33 16.37
N LYS A 540 1.08 -29.74 15.14
CA LYS A 540 2.44 -30.13 14.75
C LYS A 540 3.28 -28.89 14.44
N GLU A 541 3.52 -28.08 15.48
CA GLU A 541 4.34 -26.88 15.41
C GLU A 541 5.81 -27.21 15.16
N VAL A 542 6.40 -26.54 14.17
CA VAL A 542 7.83 -26.61 13.84
C VAL A 542 8.44 -25.22 13.91
N ARG A 543 9.77 -25.14 14.08
CA ARG A 543 10.53 -23.90 13.89
C ARG A 543 10.85 -23.80 12.40
N VAL A 544 10.18 -22.90 11.69
CA VAL A 544 10.45 -22.62 10.27
C VAL A 544 11.45 -21.46 10.18
N PRO A 545 12.67 -21.67 9.64
CA PRO A 545 13.69 -20.63 9.50
C PRO A 545 13.34 -19.62 8.40
N ILE A 546 13.98 -18.44 8.43
CA ILE A 546 13.66 -17.31 7.55
C ILE A 546 13.72 -17.66 6.04
N MET A 547 14.66 -18.50 5.63
CA MET A 547 14.81 -18.90 4.23
C MET A 547 13.68 -19.82 3.74
N GLU A 548 13.09 -20.63 4.63
CA GLU A 548 11.91 -21.43 4.32
C GLU A 548 10.62 -20.59 4.35
N LEU A 549 10.56 -19.55 5.18
CA LEU A 549 9.47 -18.57 5.16
C LEU A 549 9.46 -17.75 3.86
N ALA A 550 10.63 -17.46 3.29
CA ALA A 550 10.75 -16.76 2.00
C ALA A 550 10.13 -17.54 0.82
N ASP A 551 10.11 -18.88 0.91
CA ASP A 551 9.53 -19.75 -0.13
C ASP A 551 7.99 -19.81 -0.10
N LEU A 552 7.36 -19.34 0.99
CA LEU A 552 5.90 -19.41 1.20
C LEU A 552 5.14 -18.39 0.33
N ASP A 553 4.75 -18.79 -0.88
CA ASP A 553 3.90 -18.02 -1.79
C ASP A 553 2.54 -18.73 -2.05
N PRO A 554 1.55 -18.61 -1.14
CA PRO A 554 0.31 -19.42 -1.18
C PRO A 554 -0.59 -19.19 -2.39
N TRP A 555 -0.39 -18.10 -3.13
CA TRP A 555 -1.17 -17.74 -4.32
C TRP A 555 -0.33 -17.71 -5.61
N ASP A 556 0.93 -18.14 -5.55
CA ASP A 556 1.94 -18.07 -6.62
C ASP A 556 2.13 -16.65 -7.20
N ILE A 557 1.96 -15.59 -6.40
CA ILE A 557 1.98 -14.19 -6.85
C ILE A 557 3.39 -13.74 -7.22
N ARG A 558 4.44 -14.26 -6.57
CA ARG A 558 5.84 -13.98 -6.87
C ARG A 558 6.36 -14.84 -8.03
N LYS A 559 5.73 -15.99 -8.30
CA LYS A 559 5.98 -16.82 -9.51
C LYS A 559 5.26 -16.28 -10.74
N LYS A 560 4.08 -15.69 -10.57
CA LYS A 560 3.37 -14.88 -11.58
C LYS A 560 4.04 -13.50 -11.65
N ASN A 561 3.78 -12.72 -12.71
CA ASN A 561 4.36 -11.38 -12.81
C ASN A 561 3.59 -10.41 -11.89
N PRO A 562 4.23 -9.77 -10.87
CA PRO A 562 3.51 -8.93 -9.90
C PRO A 562 2.74 -7.78 -10.55
N ALA A 563 3.26 -7.23 -11.66
CA ALA A 563 2.60 -6.16 -12.39
C ALA A 563 1.27 -6.58 -13.06
N GLN A 564 1.05 -7.88 -13.30
CA GLN A 564 -0.22 -8.38 -13.83
C GLN A 564 -1.26 -8.58 -12.73
N VAL A 565 -0.84 -8.97 -11.52
CA VAL A 565 -1.74 -9.17 -10.36
C VAL A 565 -2.23 -7.82 -9.83
N ILE A 566 -1.32 -6.85 -9.63
CA ILE A 566 -1.65 -5.50 -9.17
C ILE A 566 -2.60 -4.78 -10.16
N ALA A 567 -2.41 -4.97 -11.47
CA ALA A 567 -3.30 -4.41 -12.48
C ALA A 567 -4.71 -5.02 -12.49
N GLN A 568 -4.90 -6.23 -11.94
CA GLN A 568 -6.21 -6.87 -11.80
C GLN A 568 -6.86 -6.56 -10.44
N GLU A 569 -6.09 -6.40 -9.37
CA GLU A 569 -6.62 -6.13 -8.01
C GLU A 569 -7.01 -4.64 -7.78
N PHE A 570 -6.47 -3.69 -8.55
CA PHE A 570 -6.75 -2.25 -8.41
C PHE A 570 -7.76 -1.67 -9.42
N LEU A 571 -8.35 -2.48 -10.29
CA LEU A 571 -9.49 -2.04 -11.11
C LEU A 571 -10.77 -2.13 -10.26
N PRO A 572 -11.52 -1.04 -10.04
CA PRO A 572 -12.82 -1.13 -9.38
C PRO A 572 -13.73 -2.02 -10.20
N SER A 573 -14.41 -2.97 -9.55
CA SER A 573 -15.49 -3.73 -10.17
C SER A 573 -16.52 -2.77 -10.75
N GLU A 574 -16.87 -2.96 -12.02
CA GLU A 574 -17.73 -2.04 -12.77
C GLU A 574 -18.97 -1.65 -11.97
N SER A 575 -19.19 -0.34 -11.80
CA SER A 575 -20.44 0.16 -11.23
C SER A 575 -21.61 -0.30 -12.09
N PRO A 576 -22.74 -0.72 -11.49
CA PRO A 576 -23.85 -1.32 -12.23
C PRO A 576 -24.35 -0.37 -13.33
N ALA A 577 -24.33 -0.86 -14.57
CA ALA A 577 -24.51 -0.05 -15.75
C ALA A 577 -25.82 0.74 -15.75
N ALA A 578 -25.74 2.00 -16.18
CA ALA A 578 -26.92 2.73 -16.64
C ALA A 578 -27.59 1.98 -17.80
N THR A 579 -28.91 2.03 -17.82
CA THR A 579 -29.83 1.34 -18.74
C THR A 579 -29.36 1.27 -20.21
N ALA A 580 -29.34 0.06 -20.76
CA ALA A 580 -29.05 -0.20 -22.17
C ALA A 580 -30.21 0.19 -23.11
N PRO A 581 -29.92 0.55 -24.37
CA PRO A 581 -30.87 0.47 -25.47
C PRO A 581 -30.44 -0.52 -26.58
N ALA A 582 -31.37 -1.40 -26.94
CA ALA A 582 -31.61 -2.06 -28.24
C ALA A 582 -30.46 -2.78 -29.02
N ALA A 583 -30.80 -3.98 -29.51
CA ALA A 583 -30.15 -4.72 -30.59
C ALA A 583 -31.17 -4.97 -31.73
N PRO A 584 -30.86 -5.65 -32.86
CA PRO A 584 -29.59 -5.85 -33.60
C PRO A 584 -29.73 -5.34 -35.08
N PRO A 585 -28.72 -5.53 -35.96
CA PRO A 585 -28.71 -6.70 -36.88
C PRO A 585 -27.27 -7.17 -37.26
N GLN A 586 -26.95 -8.24 -38.01
CA GLN A 586 -27.70 -9.37 -38.62
C GLN A 586 -26.78 -10.62 -38.76
N SER A 587 -27.15 -11.63 -39.57
CA SER A 587 -26.48 -12.94 -39.73
C SER A 587 -25.37 -13.03 -40.79
N ILE A 588 -24.32 -13.82 -40.51
CA ILE A 588 -23.47 -14.50 -41.51
C ILE A 588 -23.43 -15.99 -41.15
N ASN A 589 -23.46 -16.89 -42.15
CA ASN A 589 -23.58 -18.33 -41.93
C ASN A 589 -22.42 -18.90 -41.08
N PRO A 590 -22.70 -19.64 -39.99
CA PRO A 590 -21.66 -20.20 -39.14
C PRO A 590 -20.94 -21.37 -39.81
N ILE A 591 -19.62 -21.45 -39.62
CA ILE A 591 -18.85 -22.67 -39.89
C ILE A 591 -19.44 -23.82 -39.05
N PRO A 592 -19.72 -25.01 -39.62
CA PRO A 592 -20.10 -26.18 -38.84
C PRO A 592 -18.89 -26.66 -38.03
N VAL A 593 -19.02 -26.78 -36.71
CA VAL A 593 -17.92 -27.17 -35.80
C VAL A 593 -18.26 -28.49 -35.07
N PRO A 594 -17.70 -29.63 -35.53
CA PRO A 594 -17.66 -30.91 -34.80
C PRO A 594 -16.20 -31.40 -34.60
N TRP A 595 -15.79 -32.17 -33.60
CA TRP A 595 -16.41 -32.77 -32.39
C TRP A 595 -15.50 -32.47 -31.17
N PRO A 596 -15.87 -32.82 -29.92
CA PRO A 596 -14.90 -32.99 -28.82
C PRO A 596 -13.71 -33.91 -29.18
N ASP A 597 -13.93 -34.83 -30.13
CA ASP A 597 -12.98 -35.81 -30.65
C ASP A 597 -12.20 -35.36 -31.90
N ALA A 598 -12.20 -34.05 -32.23
CA ALA A 598 -11.52 -33.54 -33.42
C ALA A 598 -9.99 -33.69 -33.34
N THR A 599 -9.38 -34.06 -34.47
CA THR A 599 -7.92 -34.21 -34.60
C THR A 599 -7.21 -32.86 -34.72
N GLU A 600 -5.91 -32.85 -34.39
CA GLU A 600 -5.01 -31.69 -34.54
C GLU A 600 -5.01 -31.11 -35.97
N MET A 601 -5.14 -31.96 -36.99
CA MET A 601 -5.28 -31.54 -38.39
C MET A 601 -6.62 -30.83 -38.65
N GLN A 602 -7.72 -31.34 -38.10
CA GLN A 602 -9.05 -30.70 -38.25
C GLN A 602 -9.10 -29.34 -37.55
N PHE A 603 -8.53 -29.22 -36.35
CA PHE A 603 -8.38 -27.92 -35.68
C PHE A 603 -7.52 -26.96 -36.51
N SER A 604 -6.37 -27.42 -37.04
CA SER A 604 -5.51 -26.59 -37.89
C SER A 604 -6.23 -26.08 -39.15
N THR A 605 -7.05 -26.91 -39.80
CA THR A 605 -7.89 -26.48 -40.92
C THR A 605 -8.95 -25.46 -40.50
N ALA A 606 -9.61 -25.66 -39.36
CA ALA A 606 -10.62 -24.74 -38.83
C ALA A 606 -10.03 -23.36 -38.45
N ILE A 607 -8.83 -23.33 -37.83
CA ILE A 607 -8.10 -22.09 -37.52
C ILE A 607 -7.80 -21.31 -38.81
N ASN A 608 -7.31 -21.99 -39.85
CA ASN A 608 -6.97 -21.34 -41.13
C ASN A 608 -8.20 -20.87 -41.92
N ALA A 609 -9.35 -21.53 -41.74
CA ALA A 609 -10.62 -21.15 -42.37
C ALA A 609 -11.38 -20.04 -41.63
N ALA A 610 -11.06 -19.76 -40.37
CA ALA A 610 -11.71 -18.74 -39.56
C ALA A 610 -11.37 -17.33 -40.09
N ASN A 611 -12.41 -16.60 -40.50
CA ASN A 611 -12.30 -15.25 -41.06
C ASN A 611 -12.90 -14.16 -40.15
N SER A 612 -13.61 -14.55 -39.08
CA SER A 612 -14.13 -13.63 -38.06
C SER A 612 -13.57 -13.95 -36.66
N LEU A 613 -13.64 -12.98 -35.76
CA LEU A 613 -13.29 -13.18 -34.34
C LEU A 613 -14.18 -14.25 -33.68
N HIS A 614 -15.46 -14.30 -34.06
CA HIS A 614 -16.41 -15.27 -33.54
C HIS A 614 -16.11 -16.71 -34.00
N ASP A 615 -15.65 -16.90 -35.25
CA ASP A 615 -15.19 -18.21 -35.72
C ASP A 615 -13.96 -18.69 -34.92
N LEU A 616 -13.00 -17.80 -34.68
CA LEU A 616 -11.81 -18.12 -33.87
C LEU A 616 -12.14 -18.41 -32.41
N GLU A 617 -13.09 -17.69 -31.82
CA GLU A 617 -13.56 -17.92 -30.46
C GLU A 617 -14.22 -19.30 -30.33
N ARG A 618 -15.06 -19.69 -31.30
CA ARG A 618 -15.66 -21.03 -31.36
C ARG A 618 -14.59 -22.13 -31.52
N VAL A 619 -13.57 -21.90 -32.34
CA VAL A 619 -12.45 -22.85 -32.52
C VAL A 619 -11.58 -22.93 -31.26
N HIS A 620 -11.30 -21.80 -30.59
CA HIS A 620 -10.56 -21.75 -29.34
C HIS A 620 -11.26 -22.53 -28.22
N ASN A 621 -12.58 -22.32 -28.06
CA ASN A 621 -13.39 -23.02 -27.08
C ASN A 621 -13.52 -24.52 -27.40
N ALA A 622 -13.55 -24.90 -28.68
CA ALA A 622 -13.51 -26.30 -29.09
C ALA A 622 -12.15 -26.98 -28.79
N ILE A 623 -11.02 -26.25 -28.88
CA ILE A 623 -9.71 -26.77 -28.47
C ILE A 623 -9.66 -26.96 -26.94
N LEU A 624 -10.18 -26.00 -26.16
CA LEU A 624 -10.29 -26.10 -24.70
C LEU A 624 -11.14 -27.30 -24.25
N ALA A 625 -12.22 -27.60 -24.97
CA ALA A 625 -13.11 -28.73 -24.69
C ALA A 625 -12.64 -30.08 -25.28
N SER A 626 -11.51 -30.11 -26.00
CA SER A 626 -11.02 -31.32 -26.68
C SER A 626 -10.31 -32.29 -25.72
N ALA A 627 -10.38 -33.59 -26.03
CA ALA A 627 -9.63 -34.63 -25.31
C ALA A 627 -8.12 -34.66 -25.67
N LEU A 628 -7.59 -33.66 -26.39
CA LEU A 628 -6.18 -33.62 -26.79
C LEU A 628 -5.25 -33.38 -25.59
N PRO A 629 -4.13 -34.12 -25.46
CA PRO A 629 -3.13 -33.83 -24.44
C PRO A 629 -2.58 -32.40 -24.55
N THR A 630 -2.33 -31.73 -23.42
CA THR A 630 -1.89 -30.31 -23.36
C THR A 630 -0.70 -30.00 -24.27
N ARG A 631 0.23 -30.95 -24.44
CA ARG A 631 1.41 -30.83 -25.33
C ARG A 631 1.04 -30.69 -26.82
N ARG A 632 -0.12 -31.20 -27.25
CA ARG A 632 -0.66 -31.05 -28.62
C ARG A 632 -1.63 -29.86 -28.76
N GLN A 633 -2.23 -29.40 -27.65
CA GLN A 633 -3.02 -28.16 -27.67
C GLN A 633 -2.15 -26.90 -27.81
N ALA A 634 -0.94 -26.90 -27.24
CA ALA A 634 -0.01 -25.76 -27.30
C ALA A 634 0.23 -25.16 -28.72
N PRO A 635 0.59 -25.94 -29.76
CA PRO A 635 0.75 -25.39 -31.12
C PRO A 635 -0.57 -24.89 -31.73
N LEU A 636 -1.71 -25.49 -31.37
CA LEU A 636 -3.03 -25.03 -31.82
C LEU A 636 -3.39 -23.67 -31.21
N TYR A 637 -3.10 -23.44 -29.92
CA TYR A 637 -3.25 -22.12 -29.30
C TYR A 637 -2.34 -21.07 -29.96
N GLU A 638 -1.09 -21.42 -30.28
CA GLU A 638 -0.20 -20.51 -31.00
C GLU A 638 -0.75 -20.14 -32.40
N ALA A 639 -1.28 -21.12 -33.13
CA ALA A 639 -1.95 -20.91 -34.41
C ALA A 639 -3.21 -20.03 -34.29
N VAL A 640 -4.07 -20.27 -33.29
CA VAL A 640 -5.22 -19.40 -32.95
C VAL A 640 -4.75 -17.96 -32.69
N HIS A 641 -3.70 -17.77 -31.87
CA HIS A 641 -3.15 -16.45 -31.59
C HIS A 641 -2.51 -15.78 -32.81
N ASN A 642 -2.01 -16.55 -33.79
CA ASN A 642 -1.48 -16.02 -35.05
C ASN A 642 -2.62 -15.56 -35.99
N GLN A 643 -3.72 -16.31 -36.06
CA GLN A 643 -4.88 -15.92 -36.87
C GLN A 643 -5.64 -14.73 -36.23
N TYR A 644 -5.75 -14.65 -34.89
CA TYR A 644 -6.27 -13.44 -34.21
C TYR A 644 -5.44 -12.20 -34.58
N ASP A 645 -4.11 -12.26 -34.48
CA ASP A 645 -3.21 -11.16 -34.86
C ASP A 645 -3.41 -10.75 -36.34
N ARG A 646 -3.59 -11.71 -37.25
CA ARG A 646 -3.89 -11.46 -38.67
C ARG A 646 -5.23 -10.75 -38.87
N ILE A 647 -6.29 -11.23 -38.22
CA ILE A 647 -7.64 -10.64 -38.31
C ILE A 647 -7.64 -9.23 -37.73
N PHE A 648 -7.03 -9.01 -36.56
CA PHE A 648 -6.93 -7.67 -35.97
C PHE A 648 -6.12 -6.72 -36.86
N LYS A 649 -4.96 -7.11 -37.41
CA LYS A 649 -4.20 -6.27 -38.35
C LYS A 649 -5.01 -5.88 -39.59
N ALA A 650 -5.84 -6.77 -40.13
CA ALA A 650 -6.75 -6.44 -41.21
C ALA A 650 -7.82 -5.40 -40.78
N HIS A 651 -8.41 -5.55 -39.60
CA HIS A 651 -9.39 -4.61 -39.06
C HIS A 651 -8.78 -3.23 -38.74
N ILE A 652 -7.55 -3.17 -38.19
CA ILE A 652 -6.83 -1.92 -37.95
C ILE A 652 -6.55 -1.20 -39.29
N LYS A 653 -6.06 -1.93 -40.29
CA LYS A 653 -5.77 -1.38 -41.63
C LYS A 653 -7.01 -0.83 -42.32
N ASN A 654 -8.14 -1.54 -42.19
CA ASN A 654 -9.41 -1.17 -42.82
C ASN A 654 -10.20 -0.12 -42.04
N ALA A 655 -9.76 0.27 -40.84
CA ALA A 655 -10.40 1.35 -40.08
C ALA A 655 -10.15 2.71 -40.76
N SER A 656 -11.26 3.40 -41.04
CA SER A 656 -11.31 4.72 -41.68
C SER A 656 -11.70 5.86 -40.75
N SER A 657 -11.92 5.58 -39.45
CA SER A 657 -12.32 6.57 -38.44
C SER A 657 -11.82 6.20 -37.05
N ALA A 658 -11.65 7.21 -36.19
CA ALA A 658 -11.29 7.05 -34.78
C ALA A 658 -12.30 6.15 -34.01
N ALA A 659 -13.59 6.26 -34.30
CA ALA A 659 -14.63 5.39 -33.73
C ALA A 659 -14.58 3.95 -34.28
N GLY A 660 -14.06 3.75 -35.50
CA GLY A 660 -13.71 2.44 -36.03
C GLY A 660 -12.56 1.81 -35.24
N LEU A 661 -11.45 2.53 -35.10
CA LEU A 661 -10.28 2.08 -34.33
C LEU A 661 -10.59 1.81 -32.86
N THR A 662 -11.42 2.64 -32.21
CA THR A 662 -11.82 2.43 -30.81
C THR A 662 -12.55 1.09 -30.62
N ARG A 663 -13.39 0.69 -31.59
CA ARG A 663 -14.02 -0.64 -31.58
C ARG A 663 -13.01 -1.77 -31.76
N VAL A 664 -12.01 -1.59 -32.62
CA VAL A 664 -10.92 -2.58 -32.80
C VAL A 664 -10.04 -2.68 -31.55
N TYR A 665 -9.72 -1.55 -30.90
CA TYR A 665 -8.98 -1.50 -29.63
C TYR A 665 -9.71 -2.27 -28.53
N ASN A 666 -11.00 -1.99 -28.32
CA ASN A 666 -11.82 -2.70 -27.34
C ASN A 666 -11.95 -4.20 -27.65
N ALA A 667 -11.98 -4.59 -28.94
CA ALA A 667 -11.98 -5.99 -29.35
C ALA A 667 -10.63 -6.69 -29.12
N ILE A 668 -9.49 -5.99 -29.19
CA ILE A 668 -8.16 -6.53 -28.81
C ILE A 668 -8.09 -6.72 -27.29
N LEU A 669 -8.65 -5.77 -26.52
CA LEU A 669 -8.72 -5.82 -25.06
C LEU A 669 -9.58 -6.99 -24.56
N ALA A 670 -10.72 -7.25 -25.21
CA ALA A 670 -11.59 -8.39 -24.94
C ALA A 670 -11.12 -9.72 -25.57
N GLY A 671 -10.12 -9.68 -26.45
CA GLY A 671 -9.68 -10.82 -27.25
C GLY A 671 -8.73 -11.78 -26.51
N VAL A 672 -8.75 -13.05 -26.91
CA VAL A 672 -7.99 -14.16 -26.29
C VAL A 672 -6.49 -14.16 -26.66
N LEU A 673 -5.87 -12.98 -26.78
CA LEU A 673 -4.46 -12.84 -27.17
C LEU A 673 -3.54 -12.72 -25.95
N PRO A 674 -2.35 -13.35 -25.95
CA PRO A 674 -1.34 -13.12 -24.91
C PRO A 674 -0.93 -11.64 -24.85
N THR A 675 -0.69 -11.13 -23.63
CA THR A 675 -0.39 -9.70 -23.36
C THR A 675 0.72 -9.12 -24.25
N ARG A 676 1.74 -9.93 -24.59
CA ARG A 676 2.83 -9.50 -25.50
C ARG A 676 2.36 -9.25 -26.94
N LYS A 677 1.37 -10.00 -27.44
CA LYS A 677 0.76 -9.78 -28.77
C LYS A 677 -0.24 -8.63 -28.74
N GLN A 678 -1.04 -8.50 -27.67
CA GLN A 678 -1.91 -7.33 -27.46
C GLN A 678 -1.09 -6.03 -27.47
N ALA A 679 0.03 -5.97 -26.74
CA ALA A 679 0.92 -4.80 -26.72
C ALA A 679 1.45 -4.41 -28.11
N LEU A 680 1.80 -5.39 -28.96
CA LEU A 680 2.24 -5.14 -30.34
C LEU A 680 1.09 -4.62 -31.21
N LEU A 681 -0.13 -5.12 -31.04
CA LEU A 681 -1.30 -4.60 -31.75
C LEU A 681 -1.70 -3.20 -31.28
N TYR A 682 -1.53 -2.87 -29.99
CA TYR A 682 -1.81 -1.53 -29.47
C TYR A 682 -0.92 -0.46 -30.11
N GLU A 683 0.38 -0.70 -30.31
CA GLU A 683 1.22 0.27 -31.03
C GLU A 683 0.73 0.48 -32.48
N VAL A 684 0.33 -0.59 -33.19
CA VAL A 684 -0.23 -0.48 -34.55
C VAL A 684 -1.57 0.27 -34.56
N VAL A 685 -2.41 0.11 -33.52
CA VAL A 685 -3.63 0.91 -33.31
C VAL A 685 -3.29 2.38 -33.06
N TYR A 686 -2.31 2.67 -32.19
CA TYR A 686 -1.92 4.04 -31.85
C TYR A 686 -1.30 4.78 -33.04
N ASP A 687 -0.44 4.12 -33.82
CA ASP A 687 0.10 4.67 -35.06
C ASP A 687 -1.05 4.98 -36.05
N ARG A 688 -2.03 4.08 -36.19
CA ARG A 688 -3.18 4.29 -37.07
C ARG A 688 -4.13 5.39 -36.60
N PHE A 689 -4.25 5.62 -35.29
CA PHE A 689 -4.95 6.79 -34.74
C PHE A 689 -4.22 8.09 -35.09
N VAL A 690 -2.87 8.09 -35.05
CA VAL A 690 -2.05 9.24 -35.44
C VAL A 690 -2.20 9.55 -36.93
N ASP A 691 -2.30 8.54 -37.80
CA ASP A 691 -2.63 8.75 -39.22
C ASP A 691 -3.98 9.47 -39.40
N ILE A 692 -5.05 8.91 -38.82
CA ILE A 692 -6.42 9.40 -39.00
C ILE A 692 -6.57 10.82 -38.46
N PHE A 693 -6.16 11.07 -37.21
CA PHE A 693 -6.20 12.43 -36.66
C PHE A 693 -5.24 13.37 -37.41
N GLY A 694 -4.08 12.89 -37.85
CA GLY A 694 -3.15 13.67 -38.66
C GLY A 694 -3.77 14.17 -39.97
N ASP A 695 -4.55 13.33 -40.65
CA ASP A 695 -5.26 13.72 -41.88
C ASP A 695 -6.50 14.57 -41.60
N GLU A 696 -7.24 14.34 -40.51
CA GLU A 696 -8.33 15.23 -40.06
C GLU A 696 -7.80 16.65 -39.77
N ILE A 697 -6.67 16.79 -39.05
CA ILE A 697 -6.05 18.08 -38.73
C ILE A 697 -5.59 18.81 -40.00
N LYS A 698 -4.97 18.11 -40.96
CA LYS A 698 -4.57 18.70 -42.26
C LYS A 698 -5.77 19.25 -43.04
N ASN A 699 -6.88 18.51 -43.03
CA ASN A 699 -8.08 18.84 -43.81
C ASN A 699 -9.00 19.87 -43.13
N ALA A 700 -8.82 20.14 -41.83
CA ALA A 700 -9.55 21.17 -41.09
C ALA A 700 -9.45 22.55 -41.78
N ARG A 701 -10.59 23.20 -42.00
CA ARG A 701 -10.71 24.49 -42.69
C ARG A 701 -11.04 25.65 -41.74
N THR A 702 -11.65 25.36 -40.59
CA THR A 702 -12.03 26.35 -39.59
C THR A 702 -11.40 26.03 -38.22
N PRO A 703 -11.21 27.04 -37.35
CA PRO A 703 -10.84 26.82 -35.96
C PRO A 703 -11.85 25.96 -35.17
N ASN A 704 -13.12 25.93 -35.60
CA ASN A 704 -14.14 25.09 -34.97
C ASN A 704 -13.94 23.60 -35.30
N ASP A 705 -13.53 23.28 -36.53
CA ASP A 705 -13.18 21.91 -36.95
C ASP A 705 -12.06 21.35 -36.06
N LEU A 706 -11.03 22.16 -35.81
CA LEU A 706 -9.92 21.83 -34.90
C LEU A 706 -10.36 21.65 -33.45
N GLY A 707 -11.39 22.37 -32.99
CA GLY A 707 -11.97 22.21 -31.66
C GLY A 707 -12.66 20.85 -31.49
N LEU A 708 -13.39 20.40 -32.51
CA LEU A 708 -14.00 19.07 -32.54
C LEU A 708 -12.92 17.98 -32.58
N ILE A 709 -11.88 18.13 -33.39
CA ILE A 709 -10.76 17.19 -33.48
C ILE A 709 -9.97 17.14 -32.15
N TYR A 710 -9.71 18.28 -31.51
CA TYR A 710 -9.04 18.36 -30.21
C TYR A 710 -9.80 17.55 -29.14
N ASN A 711 -11.12 17.73 -29.06
CA ASN A 711 -11.98 16.97 -28.15
C ASN A 711 -12.04 15.48 -28.51
N ALA A 712 -12.00 15.12 -29.80
CA ALA A 712 -11.95 13.74 -30.24
C ALA A 712 -10.63 13.04 -29.87
N ILE A 713 -9.49 13.75 -29.93
CA ILE A 713 -8.19 13.26 -29.44
C ILE A 713 -8.23 13.06 -27.92
N LEU A 714 -8.79 14.02 -27.17
CA LEU A 714 -8.95 13.94 -25.71
C LEU A 714 -9.82 12.76 -25.27
N ALA A 715 -10.88 12.45 -26.03
CA ALA A 715 -11.77 11.32 -25.79
C ALA A 715 -11.26 9.98 -26.37
N SER A 716 -10.10 9.96 -27.02
CA SER A 716 -9.54 8.76 -27.66
C SER A 716 -8.77 7.86 -26.67
N VAL A 717 -8.65 6.58 -27.01
CA VAL A 717 -7.86 5.58 -26.27
C VAL A 717 -6.32 5.74 -26.43
N LEU A 718 -5.85 6.86 -26.99
CA LEU A 718 -4.43 7.13 -27.15
C LEU A 718 -3.74 7.39 -25.79
N PRO A 719 -2.52 6.86 -25.55
CA PRO A 719 -1.76 7.20 -24.36
C PRO A 719 -1.31 8.67 -24.40
N THR A 720 -1.19 9.30 -23.24
CA THR A 720 -0.91 10.75 -23.08
C THR A 720 0.29 11.24 -23.90
N ARG A 721 1.34 10.42 -24.06
CA ARG A 721 2.52 10.76 -24.89
C ARG A 721 2.18 10.90 -26.38
N ARG A 722 1.26 10.09 -26.92
CA ARG A 722 0.82 10.15 -28.32
C ARG A 722 -0.22 11.27 -28.52
N GLN A 723 -1.10 11.49 -27.53
CA GLN A 723 -2.00 12.66 -27.51
C GLN A 723 -1.21 13.98 -27.55
N ALA A 724 -0.15 14.11 -26.74
CA ALA A 724 0.72 15.28 -26.74
C ALA A 724 1.35 15.59 -28.11
N THR A 725 1.75 14.57 -28.87
CA THR A 725 2.25 14.73 -30.25
C THR A 725 1.17 15.30 -31.17
N LEU A 726 -0.06 14.81 -31.09
CA LEU A 726 -1.17 15.33 -31.90
C LEU A 726 -1.59 16.74 -31.48
N TYR A 727 -1.60 17.05 -30.18
CA TYR A 727 -1.91 18.40 -29.69
C TYR A 727 -0.94 19.45 -30.23
N ALA A 728 0.35 19.15 -30.35
CA ALA A 728 1.31 20.06 -30.99
C ALA A 728 0.90 20.40 -32.44
N VAL A 729 0.53 19.39 -33.24
CA VAL A 729 0.08 19.57 -34.63
C VAL A 729 -1.26 20.34 -34.70
N VAL A 730 -2.18 20.09 -33.77
CA VAL A 730 -3.44 20.87 -33.63
C VAL A 730 -3.15 22.34 -33.34
N TYR A 731 -2.24 22.65 -32.41
CA TYR A 731 -1.90 24.02 -32.04
C TYR A 731 -1.20 24.80 -33.16
N ASP A 732 -0.31 24.14 -33.91
CA ASP A 732 0.31 24.74 -35.09
C ASP A 732 -0.73 25.04 -36.18
N ARG A 733 -1.67 24.11 -36.43
CA ARG A 733 -2.76 24.32 -37.40
C ARG A 733 -3.73 25.43 -36.97
N TYR A 734 -4.04 25.54 -35.68
CA TYR A 734 -4.81 26.66 -35.11
C TYR A 734 -4.11 28.00 -35.37
N THR A 735 -2.80 28.05 -35.16
CA THR A 735 -2.00 29.27 -35.37
C THR A 735 -2.05 29.73 -36.83
N ILE A 736 -2.04 28.80 -37.79
CA ILE A 736 -2.21 29.10 -39.22
C ILE A 736 -3.62 29.67 -39.49
N LEU A 737 -4.69 28.93 -39.13
CA LEU A 737 -6.06 29.34 -39.44
C LEU A 737 -6.45 30.68 -38.78
N PHE A 738 -6.01 30.94 -37.53
CA PHE A 738 -6.24 32.23 -36.90
C PHE A 738 -5.43 33.35 -37.55
N SER A 739 -4.20 33.10 -38.01
CA SER A 739 -3.41 34.10 -38.75
C SER A 739 -4.11 34.49 -40.07
N ASP A 740 -4.66 33.51 -40.80
CA ASP A 740 -5.43 33.77 -42.02
C ASP A 740 -6.70 34.57 -41.74
N LEU A 741 -7.42 34.29 -40.64
CA LEU A 741 -8.60 35.07 -40.24
C LEU A 741 -8.23 36.51 -39.83
N ILE A 742 -7.13 36.72 -39.11
CA ILE A 742 -6.64 38.07 -38.77
C ILE A 742 -6.28 38.85 -40.03
N ASN A 743 -5.61 38.21 -41.00
CA ASN A 743 -5.21 38.86 -42.25
C ASN A 743 -6.43 39.22 -43.12
N ASN A 744 -7.43 38.33 -43.20
CA ASN A 744 -8.60 38.49 -44.07
C ASN A 744 -9.77 39.28 -43.45
N ALA A 745 -9.73 39.62 -42.17
CA ALA A 745 -10.68 40.54 -41.54
C ALA A 745 -10.76 41.85 -42.34
N LYS A 746 -11.97 42.43 -42.43
CA LYS A 746 -12.29 43.63 -43.21
C LYS A 746 -12.62 44.86 -42.36
N ASN A 747 -12.85 44.68 -41.07
CA ASN A 747 -13.20 45.75 -40.14
C ASN A 747 -12.81 45.38 -38.69
N PRO A 748 -12.80 46.36 -37.76
CA PRO A 748 -12.47 46.11 -36.35
C PRO A 748 -13.40 45.13 -35.62
N ALA A 749 -14.68 45.02 -36.02
CA ALA A 749 -15.64 44.12 -35.37
C ALA A 749 -15.33 42.64 -35.68
N GLU A 750 -14.92 42.33 -36.92
CA GLU A 750 -14.43 41.01 -37.30
C GLU A 750 -13.14 40.64 -36.52
N LEU A 751 -12.20 41.58 -36.35
CA LEU A 751 -11.02 41.36 -35.50
C LEU A 751 -11.38 41.05 -34.04
N GLN A 752 -12.38 41.73 -33.48
CA GLN A 752 -12.85 41.49 -32.12
C GLN A 752 -13.46 40.09 -31.97
N GLN A 753 -14.21 39.60 -32.97
CA GLN A 753 -14.71 38.23 -32.99
C GLN A 753 -13.58 37.20 -33.06
N VAL A 754 -12.52 37.48 -33.82
CA VAL A 754 -11.34 36.60 -33.91
C VAL A 754 -10.56 36.56 -32.58
N ASP A 755 -10.39 37.68 -31.86
CA ASP A 755 -9.79 37.71 -30.51
C ASP A 755 -10.58 36.87 -29.51
N ILE A 756 -11.91 36.98 -29.51
CA ILE A 756 -12.79 36.15 -28.66
C ILE A 756 -12.61 34.65 -29.01
N ALA A 757 -12.56 34.30 -30.29
CA ALA A 757 -12.36 32.93 -30.73
C ALA A 757 -10.98 32.36 -30.34
N ILE A 758 -9.91 33.18 -30.35
CA ILE A 758 -8.58 32.77 -29.89
C ILE A 758 -8.56 32.51 -28.39
N ARG A 759 -9.16 33.38 -27.57
CA ARG A 759 -9.22 33.21 -26.10
C ARG A 759 -10.03 31.99 -25.67
N ASN A 760 -11.05 31.63 -26.44
CA ASN A 760 -11.90 30.46 -26.22
C ASN A 760 -11.32 29.17 -26.85
N SER A 761 -10.18 29.24 -27.54
CA SER A 761 -9.52 28.08 -28.15
C SER A 761 -8.60 27.34 -27.15
N PRO A 762 -8.32 26.05 -27.34
CA PRO A 762 -7.41 25.28 -26.49
C PRO A 762 -5.92 25.64 -26.66
N LEU A 763 -5.59 26.74 -27.35
CA LEU A 763 -4.21 27.18 -27.55
C LEU A 763 -3.51 27.52 -26.22
N PRO A 764 -2.25 27.10 -26.02
CA PRO A 764 -1.41 27.56 -24.92
C PRO A 764 -1.29 29.10 -24.85
N THR A 765 -1.26 29.66 -23.64
CA THR A 765 -1.20 31.12 -23.38
C THR A 765 -0.12 31.86 -24.19
N ARG A 766 1.03 31.20 -24.42
CA ARG A 766 2.13 31.76 -25.23
C ARG A 766 1.77 31.95 -26.70
N GLN A 767 1.03 31.02 -27.30
CA GLN A 767 0.56 31.13 -28.69
C GLN A 767 -0.63 32.10 -28.80
N GLN A 768 -1.54 32.10 -27.83
CA GLN A 768 -2.60 33.12 -27.74
C GLN A 768 -2.00 34.55 -27.70
N ALA A 769 -0.94 34.77 -26.92
CA ALA A 769 -0.24 36.06 -26.86
C ALA A 769 0.40 36.48 -28.20
N VAL A 770 0.97 35.53 -28.97
CA VAL A 770 1.53 35.80 -30.31
C VAL A 770 0.44 36.25 -31.28
N LEU A 771 -0.72 35.58 -31.28
CA LEU A 771 -1.87 35.94 -32.11
C LEU A 771 -2.50 37.28 -31.68
N GLY A 772 -2.61 37.55 -30.37
CA GLY A 772 -3.04 38.85 -29.85
C GLY A 772 -2.13 40.01 -30.28
N GLY A 773 -0.82 39.77 -30.39
CA GLY A 773 0.13 40.70 -31.00
C GLY A 773 -0.07 40.91 -32.51
N ALA A 774 -0.55 39.90 -33.24
CA ALA A 774 -0.95 40.04 -34.65
C ALA A 774 -2.26 40.86 -34.78
N ILE A 775 -3.28 40.59 -33.97
CA ILE A 775 -4.52 41.38 -33.90
C ILE A 775 -4.20 42.86 -33.61
N THR A 776 -3.36 43.14 -32.62
CA THR A 776 -2.95 44.51 -32.25
C THR A 776 -2.28 45.25 -33.42
N ARG A 777 -1.49 44.54 -34.25
CA ARG A 777 -0.89 45.12 -35.45
C ARG A 777 -1.92 45.35 -36.56
N ARG A 778 -2.81 44.40 -36.81
CA ARG A 778 -3.87 44.53 -37.82
C ARG A 778 -4.88 45.63 -37.47
N SER A 779 -5.23 45.77 -36.20
CA SER A 779 -6.11 46.83 -35.69
C SER A 779 -5.53 48.25 -35.82
N ARG A 780 -4.21 48.39 -36.05
CA ARG A 780 -3.56 49.68 -36.38
C ARG A 780 -3.47 49.94 -37.89
N SER A 781 -3.91 48.99 -38.72
CA SER A 781 -3.95 49.10 -40.19
C SER A 781 -5.35 49.39 -40.73
N PHE A 782 -6.35 49.46 -39.83
CA PHE A 782 -7.66 50.04 -40.03
C PHE A 782 -7.68 51.44 -39.41
#